data_AF-A0A4W3K373-F1
#
_entry.id   AF-A0A4W3K373-F1
#
_cell.length_a   1.000
_cell.length_b   1.000
_cell.length_c   1.000
_cell.angle_alpha   90.00
_cell.angle_beta   90.00
_cell.angle_gamma   90.00
#
_symmetry.space_group_name_H-M   'P 1'
#
loop_
_entity.id
_entity.type
_entity.pdbx_description
1 polymer ?
#
loop_
_entity_poly.entity_id
_entity_poly.type
_entity_poly.pdbx_seq_one_letter_code
_entity_poly.pdbx_strand_id
1 'polypeptide(L)'
;MKIRIFQSYVNDLSDQNDVLVQTVEDLEREANEKVANLNSKLKKADQMLNELKFKWETSKKVADNLLAENRDIQIDLSAVIAALQEAIVTQKLDISSLTLRSNALEQITGPVFLHSCSTRTKSEELTKTHLEALKSELVARDQMIQNVQEELNKALCEKERSRAEQTSNKKKFQAQQEMIKQLQEEVAVKEAENNKHLQSNRNLQEKIKMLTQKLQKREDMIQRQQKEILSLQQEKDGLFTEFQAQKHEICQFQTEQKNKEYEAQHRMAHHEQLQNELDIACKLHEQAQHKLDDTKRELEGIQADLSIAKHERDMALAEIEKSECYVTEFKDQLKQLQQQYSDTLEENGRLQARLEARLITTQSEQDVLSNEVSYKDDIIHKLRMQQIKQDEKLNLADEKVQHQEKLLDQLHQKYLAGVSKVENQEEMIYSLEQQLETAAQQEEAIKHLQSELSGLRSARELDRKTMVLKEQLIKELQQEHDALKQKLKEVMFKMSSGEGQVNSLGLEVNMLKTRLVEKTDEAQNLEDQVLKQQAALNRASENIRDTRKAAGDEIIQKESKLGVLEQEIVEAQKQYSACYEELLHRENLMQKLKEETVKLTEQMKQDSQDFNKLSTEKQKLELEMVVVMEKHRTAQQEVNSRNQVILKLKTDLKTAQEKYMGSQEELAVQEAELNRLNQKLKALQNELHELKDTCSEQEDQLTQARTSVQQLEHEREILMEEIQNNLKNVAQLHNNLDVTKQAHNTDLERWSQKISLLQKELNSNAIELQDSLGKIQEYKTMGVELKENLEKTEQLHLEAMNMVDQHEKTIQKQNSEIGCLRQHMSLLQDKVTESQNQTKVSESTADVFKQKYQANTDRVQELEKLVQNLEDDLKDSSTQIFEVNETLHNLKDEMLTLQRRYEEKCSQVDTCEEMIDQLTEELNACQESRKNNQEHIQQCEQIIQRLKDEAMKMQREISEKEEVAILLQSELAFYRDNHGHSNEEYDSQNSHIQHL
;
A
#
# COMPACT_ATOMS: atom_id res chain seq x y z
N MET A 1 35.73 34.10 47.08
CA MET A 1 34.82 33.53 46.06
C MET A 1 34.87 34.33 44.76
N LYS A 2 34.27 35.54 44.66
CA LYS A 2 34.17 36.35 43.42
C LYS A 2 35.45 36.41 42.54
N ILE A 3 36.63 36.64 43.12
CA ILE A 3 37.89 36.70 42.36
C ILE A 3 38.17 35.43 41.55
N ARG A 4 37.91 34.23 42.08
CA ARG A 4 38.10 32.97 41.34
C ARG A 4 37.09 32.81 40.20
N ILE A 5 35.89 33.37 40.33
CA ILE A 5 34.87 33.34 39.27
C ILE A 5 35.29 34.27 38.13
N PHE A 6 35.80 35.47 38.44
CA PHE A 6 36.36 36.35 37.43
C PHE A 6 37.64 35.80 36.79
N GLN A 7 38.51 35.10 37.54
CA GLN A 7 39.67 34.42 36.94
C GLN A 7 39.27 33.23 36.05
N SER A 8 38.23 32.45 36.41
CA SER A 8 37.65 31.47 35.49
C SER A 8 37.19 32.18 34.22
N TYR A 9 36.30 33.17 34.34
CA TYR A 9 35.72 33.86 33.19
C TYR A 9 36.75 34.55 32.28
N VAL A 10 37.84 35.09 32.85
CA VAL A 10 38.96 35.64 32.06
C VAL A 10 39.74 34.54 31.36
N ASN A 11 40.00 33.40 32.00
CA ASN A 11 40.61 32.25 31.34
C ASN A 11 39.70 31.67 30.25
N ASP A 12 38.40 31.49 30.54
CA ASP A 12 37.38 31.00 29.60
C ASP A 12 37.29 31.89 28.35
N LEU A 13 37.48 33.21 28.51
CA LEU A 13 37.57 34.18 27.41
C LEU A 13 38.94 34.18 26.70
N SER A 14 40.05 33.92 27.41
CA SER A 14 41.37 33.72 26.77
C SER A 14 41.37 32.47 25.90
N ASP A 15 40.89 31.33 26.42
CA ASP A 15 40.80 30.07 25.68
C ASP A 15 39.89 30.22 24.44
N GLN A 16 38.80 30.99 24.54
CA GLN A 16 37.94 31.34 23.39
C GLN A 16 38.66 32.23 22.37
N ASN A 17 39.43 33.23 22.81
CA ASN A 17 40.20 34.08 21.91
C ASN A 17 41.32 33.30 21.21
N ASP A 18 42.02 32.41 21.90
CA ASP A 18 43.08 31.58 21.32
C ASP A 18 42.51 30.61 20.26
N VAL A 19 41.32 30.03 20.51
CA VAL A 19 40.59 29.22 19.51
C VAL A 19 40.15 30.07 18.31
N LEU A 20 39.69 31.31 18.52
CA LEU A 20 39.33 32.23 17.44
C LEU A 20 40.55 32.64 16.61
N VAL A 21 41.69 32.95 17.24
CA VAL A 21 42.96 33.24 16.56
C VAL A 21 43.41 32.05 15.72
N GLN A 22 43.44 30.84 16.29
CA GLN A 22 43.79 29.62 15.54
C GLN A 22 42.86 29.38 14.33
N THR A 23 41.56 29.63 14.50
CA THR A 23 40.57 29.51 13.42
C THR A 23 40.81 30.53 12.32
N VAL A 24 41.17 31.78 12.66
CA VAL A 24 41.54 32.81 11.69
C VAL A 24 42.84 32.46 10.96
N GLU A 25 43.88 32.03 11.67
CA GLU A 25 45.15 31.59 11.06
C GLU A 25 44.96 30.41 10.09
N ASP A 26 44.09 29.45 10.42
CA ASP A 26 43.79 28.31 9.57
C ASP A 26 43.00 28.73 8.31
N LEU A 27 42.03 29.65 8.45
CA LEU A 27 41.28 30.24 7.33
C LEU A 27 42.18 31.10 6.42
N GLU A 28 43.08 31.91 6.99
CA GLU A 28 44.08 32.67 6.22
C GLU A 28 45.01 31.73 5.45
N ARG A 29 45.43 30.60 6.06
CA ARG A 29 46.27 29.60 5.41
C ARG A 29 45.55 28.94 4.24
N GLU A 30 44.29 28.53 4.42
CA GLU A 30 43.47 27.94 3.35
C GLU A 30 43.20 28.95 2.22
N ALA A 31 42.93 30.22 2.55
CA ALA A 31 42.75 31.29 1.57
C ALA A 31 44.03 31.53 0.75
N ASN A 32 45.19 31.62 1.41
CA ASN A 32 46.48 31.78 0.74
C ASN A 32 46.83 30.59 -0.15
N GLU A 33 46.53 29.35 0.27
CA GLU A 33 46.74 28.16 -0.56
C GLU A 33 45.80 28.13 -1.79
N LYS A 34 44.53 28.51 -1.62
CA LYS A 34 43.58 28.70 -2.73
C LYS A 34 44.09 29.75 -3.74
N VAL A 35 44.58 30.90 -3.25
CA VAL A 35 45.16 31.97 -4.09
C VAL A 35 46.43 31.50 -4.81
N ALA A 36 47.31 30.73 -4.15
CA ALA A 36 48.49 30.16 -4.80
C ALA A 36 48.13 29.13 -5.90
N ASN A 37 47.10 28.31 -5.66
CA ASN A 37 46.58 27.34 -6.62
C ASN A 37 45.94 28.04 -7.84
N LEU A 38 45.15 29.10 -7.62
CA LEU A 38 44.57 29.91 -8.69
C LEU A 38 45.64 30.63 -9.52
N ASN A 39 46.65 31.24 -8.89
CA ASN A 39 47.79 31.85 -9.59
C ASN A 39 48.59 30.82 -10.42
N SER A 40 48.75 29.59 -9.92
CA SER A 40 49.37 28.48 -10.66
C SER A 40 48.55 28.05 -11.89
N LYS A 41 47.22 28.07 -11.79
CA LYS A 41 46.31 27.80 -12.92
C LYS A 41 46.31 28.93 -13.95
N LEU A 42 46.20 30.18 -13.51
CA LEU A 42 46.24 31.37 -14.37
C LEU A 42 47.53 31.42 -15.20
N LYS A 43 48.69 31.26 -14.54
CA LYS A 43 50.00 31.24 -15.21
C LYS A 43 50.14 30.13 -16.28
N LYS A 44 49.45 29.00 -16.11
CA LYS A 44 49.39 27.93 -17.13
C LYS A 44 48.45 28.31 -18.28
N ALA A 45 47.30 28.93 -17.99
CA ALA A 45 46.39 29.44 -19.01
C ALA A 45 47.08 30.51 -19.87
N ASP A 46 47.82 31.45 -19.27
CA ASP A 46 48.60 32.46 -19.97
C ASP A 46 49.68 31.84 -20.88
N GLN A 47 50.36 30.79 -20.42
CA GLN A 47 51.33 30.06 -21.24
C GLN A 47 50.66 29.40 -22.46
N MET A 48 49.53 28.71 -22.27
CA MET A 48 48.78 28.10 -23.38
C MET A 48 48.19 29.14 -24.33
N LEU A 49 47.72 30.29 -23.83
CA LEU A 49 47.22 31.41 -24.63
C LEU A 49 48.32 32.00 -25.51
N ASN A 50 49.52 32.21 -24.96
CA ASN A 50 50.67 32.71 -25.72
C ASN A 50 51.17 31.70 -26.77
N GLU A 51 51.19 30.40 -26.45
CA GLU A 51 51.46 29.35 -27.45
C GLU A 51 50.44 29.34 -28.59
N LEU A 52 49.14 29.43 -28.28
CA LEU A 52 48.07 29.45 -29.28
C LEU A 52 48.13 30.72 -30.13
N LYS A 53 48.42 31.87 -29.53
CA LYS A 53 48.65 33.14 -30.25
C LYS A 53 49.84 33.04 -31.20
N PHE A 54 50.97 32.49 -30.75
CA PHE A 54 52.16 32.29 -31.60
C PHE A 54 51.87 31.33 -32.77
N LYS A 55 51.16 30.22 -32.52
CA LYS A 55 50.72 29.28 -33.56
C LYS A 55 49.76 29.94 -34.55
N TRP A 56 48.83 30.78 -34.07
CA TRP A 56 47.91 31.53 -34.93
C TRP A 56 48.63 32.59 -35.78
N GLU A 57 49.52 33.41 -35.20
CA GLU A 57 50.30 34.41 -35.94
C GLU A 57 51.22 33.77 -37.00
N THR A 58 51.77 32.59 -36.70
CA THR A 58 52.59 31.81 -37.64
C THR A 58 51.73 31.25 -38.78
N SER A 59 50.60 30.61 -38.46
CA SER A 59 49.67 30.06 -39.46
C SER A 59 49.06 31.16 -40.34
N LYS A 60 48.77 32.34 -39.76
CA LYS A 60 48.30 33.51 -40.50
C LYS A 60 49.35 34.02 -41.49
N LYS A 61 50.62 34.15 -41.09
CA LYS A 61 51.72 34.53 -42.02
C LYS A 61 51.87 33.52 -43.17
N VAL A 62 51.69 32.23 -42.92
CA VAL A 62 51.69 31.20 -43.97
C VAL A 62 50.50 31.39 -44.93
N ALA A 63 49.30 31.66 -44.41
CA ALA A 63 48.12 31.93 -45.23
C ALA A 63 48.27 33.23 -46.06
N ASP A 64 48.76 34.32 -45.46
CA ASP A 64 49.01 35.60 -46.13
C ASP A 64 50.05 35.45 -47.25
N ASN A 65 51.11 34.66 -47.03
CA ASN A 65 52.10 34.32 -48.06
C ASN A 65 51.51 33.49 -49.20
N LEU A 66 50.72 32.45 -48.90
CA LEU A 66 50.06 31.61 -49.92
C LEU A 66 49.01 32.40 -50.73
N LEU A 67 48.40 33.43 -50.13
CA LEU A 67 47.50 34.36 -50.85
C LEU A 67 48.25 35.33 -51.76
N ALA A 68 49.49 35.71 -51.43
CA ALA A 68 50.35 36.46 -52.33
C ALA A 68 50.81 35.57 -53.50
N GLU A 69 51.31 34.36 -53.22
CA GLU A 69 51.75 33.40 -54.24
C GLU A 69 50.62 33.02 -55.20
N ASN A 70 49.39 32.79 -54.71
CA ASN A 70 48.24 32.55 -55.59
C ASN A 70 47.90 33.76 -56.48
N ARG A 71 48.10 35.00 -56.02
CA ARG A 71 47.88 36.21 -56.85
C ARG A 71 48.94 36.34 -57.92
N ASP A 72 50.21 36.07 -57.60
CA ASP A 72 51.30 36.11 -58.58
C ASP A 72 51.11 35.02 -59.64
N ILE A 73 50.76 33.79 -59.24
CA ILE A 73 50.36 32.71 -60.17
C ILE A 73 49.16 33.12 -61.03
N GLN A 74 48.16 33.80 -60.46
CA GLN A 74 46.98 34.26 -61.20
C GLN A 74 47.30 35.37 -62.22
N ILE A 75 48.28 36.24 -61.93
CA ILE A 75 48.82 37.24 -62.85
C ILE A 75 49.58 36.57 -63.99
N ASP A 76 50.50 35.64 -63.68
CA ASP A 76 51.29 34.94 -64.68
C ASP A 76 50.42 34.04 -65.57
N LEU A 77 49.41 33.36 -65.00
CA LEU A 77 48.39 32.62 -65.77
C LEU A 77 47.61 33.54 -66.72
N SER A 78 47.26 34.75 -66.27
CA SER A 78 46.57 35.75 -67.09
C SER A 78 47.45 36.26 -68.24
N ALA A 79 48.75 36.44 -68.00
CA ALA A 79 49.72 36.81 -69.03
C ALA A 79 49.91 35.68 -70.06
N VAL A 80 49.96 34.42 -69.63
CA VAL A 80 50.02 33.25 -70.52
C VAL A 80 48.73 33.10 -71.34
N ILE A 81 47.55 33.34 -70.75
CA ILE A 81 46.27 33.34 -71.48
C ILE A 81 46.25 34.46 -72.54
N ALA A 82 46.71 35.66 -72.22
CA ALA A 82 46.80 36.77 -73.17
C ALA A 82 47.75 36.45 -74.34
N ALA A 83 48.94 35.94 -74.05
CA ALA A 83 49.91 35.53 -75.07
C ALA A 83 49.39 34.38 -75.96
N LEU A 84 48.64 33.43 -75.40
CA LEU A 84 47.98 32.37 -76.17
C LEU A 84 46.86 32.93 -77.07
N GLN A 85 46.07 33.89 -76.59
CA GLN A 85 45.05 34.57 -77.40
C GLN A 85 45.67 35.37 -78.55
N GLU A 86 46.76 36.11 -78.29
CA GLU A 86 47.50 36.85 -79.32
C GLU A 86 48.15 35.91 -80.35
N ALA A 87 48.72 34.78 -79.92
CA ALA A 87 49.27 33.76 -80.81
C ALA A 87 48.21 33.05 -81.67
N ILE A 88 46.98 32.89 -81.16
CA ILE A 88 45.83 32.38 -81.93
C ILE A 88 45.40 33.37 -83.01
N VAL A 89 45.38 34.68 -82.71
CA VAL A 89 45.03 35.74 -83.67
C VAL A 89 46.10 35.91 -84.75
N THR A 90 47.37 35.82 -84.40
CA THR A 90 48.51 36.02 -85.31
C THR A 90 48.99 34.75 -86.03
N GLN A 91 48.50 33.57 -85.63
CA GLN A 91 48.96 32.24 -86.06
C GLN A 91 50.47 31.97 -85.86
N LYS A 92 51.15 32.77 -85.03
CA LYS A 92 52.58 32.64 -84.75
C LYS A 92 52.86 32.90 -83.27
N LEU A 93 53.39 31.90 -82.59
CA LEU A 93 53.65 31.96 -81.16
C LEU A 93 55.01 32.64 -80.91
N ASP A 94 55.01 33.94 -80.58
CA ASP A 94 56.22 34.67 -80.20
C ASP A 94 56.31 34.76 -78.66
N ILE A 95 57.30 34.08 -78.09
CA ILE A 95 57.49 33.95 -76.64
C ILE A 95 58.39 35.08 -76.10
N SER A 96 58.95 35.92 -76.98
CA SER A 96 60.00 36.91 -76.65
C SER A 96 59.55 38.02 -75.69
N SER A 97 58.25 38.17 -75.46
CA SER A 97 57.63 39.16 -74.56
C SER A 97 57.27 38.62 -73.17
N LEU A 98 57.26 37.30 -72.96
CA LEU A 98 56.80 36.65 -71.72
C LEU A 98 57.83 36.77 -70.58
N THR A 99 57.75 37.88 -69.84
CA THR A 99 58.60 38.15 -68.66
C THR A 99 58.01 37.53 -67.40
N LEU A 100 58.06 36.19 -67.30
CA LEU A 100 57.66 35.46 -66.08
C LEU A 100 58.66 35.75 -64.94
N ARG A 101 58.16 36.03 -63.74
CA ARG A 101 59.00 36.44 -62.59
C ARG A 101 59.41 35.25 -61.74
N SER A 102 60.50 34.58 -62.14
CA SER A 102 61.17 33.61 -61.28
C SER A 102 61.92 34.30 -60.14
N ASN A 103 61.60 33.91 -58.89
CA ASN A 103 62.42 34.20 -57.71
C ASN A 103 63.34 33.00 -57.38
N ALA A 104 64.44 33.27 -56.68
CA ALA A 104 65.62 32.41 -56.64
C ALA A 104 65.43 31.04 -55.96
N LEU A 105 65.99 29.99 -56.58
CA LEU A 105 66.20 28.67 -55.98
C LEU A 105 67.59 28.60 -55.34
N GLU A 106 67.75 29.06 -54.09
CA GLU A 106 69.02 28.86 -53.36
C GLU A 106 68.89 29.03 -51.83
N GLN A 107 68.57 27.95 -51.07
CA GLN A 107 68.99 27.81 -49.65
C GLN A 107 68.82 26.44 -48.92
N ILE A 108 68.96 25.29 -49.60
CA ILE A 108 69.30 23.98 -48.96
C ILE A 108 70.17 23.22 -49.98
N THR A 109 71.47 22.92 -49.81
CA THR A 109 72.46 23.08 -48.72
C THR A 109 73.87 23.32 -49.29
N GLY A 110 74.82 23.79 -48.47
CA GLY A 110 76.26 23.51 -48.62
C GLY A 110 76.91 23.27 -47.23
N PRO A 111 78.25 23.18 -47.09
CA PRO A 111 79.29 23.05 -48.13
C PRO A 111 80.32 21.92 -47.85
N VAL A 112 81.10 21.49 -48.86
CA VAL A 112 82.37 20.74 -48.68
C VAL A 112 83.43 21.24 -49.67
N PHE A 113 84.70 21.18 -49.28
CA PHE A 113 85.87 21.81 -49.91
C PHE A 113 86.65 20.89 -50.88
N LEU A 114 87.22 21.50 -51.94
CA LEU A 114 88.47 21.11 -52.65
C LEU A 114 88.47 19.75 -53.42
N HIS A 115 89.38 19.45 -54.37
CA HIS A 115 90.62 20.13 -54.80
C HIS A 115 90.98 19.83 -56.29
N SER A 116 91.25 20.87 -57.13
CA SER A 116 92.15 20.86 -58.33
C SER A 116 91.92 19.84 -59.50
N CYS A 117 92.40 20.02 -60.75
CA CYS A 117 93.21 21.09 -61.38
C CYS A 117 92.94 21.20 -62.91
N SER A 118 93.37 22.32 -63.52
CA SER A 118 93.89 22.54 -64.90
C SER A 118 93.61 21.49 -66.00
N THR A 119 93.23 21.82 -67.24
CA THR A 119 93.19 23.09 -68.02
C THR A 119 92.33 22.84 -69.31
N ARG A 120 92.16 23.69 -70.34
CA ARG A 120 92.86 24.92 -70.80
C ARG A 120 91.88 25.98 -71.39
N THR A 121 92.14 26.51 -72.59
CA THR A 121 91.55 27.74 -73.15
C THR A 121 91.61 27.76 -74.69
N LYS A 122 90.52 28.21 -75.35
CA LYS A 122 90.40 29.29 -76.38
C LYS A 122 91.35 29.30 -77.61
N SER A 123 91.04 29.97 -78.74
CA SER A 123 89.82 30.52 -79.39
C SER A 123 90.28 31.20 -80.70
N GLU A 124 89.38 31.56 -81.61
CA GLU A 124 89.71 32.07 -82.95
C GLU A 124 90.01 33.59 -83.05
N GLU A 125 90.83 33.92 -84.07
CA GLU A 125 90.75 35.06 -85.02
C GLU A 125 91.08 36.56 -84.69
N LEU A 126 91.32 37.30 -85.80
CA LEU A 126 91.14 38.75 -86.08
C LEU A 126 92.25 39.84 -85.86
N THR A 127 93.25 39.83 -86.76
CA THR A 127 93.68 40.95 -87.67
C THR A 127 94.36 42.28 -87.22
N LYS A 128 95.33 42.70 -88.09
CA LYS A 128 95.62 44.07 -88.64
C LYS A 128 96.60 45.05 -87.94
N THR A 129 97.79 45.32 -88.53
CA THR A 129 98.09 46.52 -89.38
C THR A 129 99.61 46.75 -89.69
N HIS A 130 99.87 47.36 -90.86
CA HIS A 130 101.01 48.22 -91.30
C HIS A 130 102.01 47.75 -92.39
N LEU A 131 102.01 48.51 -93.52
CA LEU A 131 103.14 48.97 -94.39
C LEU A 131 104.03 47.89 -95.09
N GLU A 132 104.63 48.09 -96.28
CA GLU A 132 104.65 49.20 -97.27
C GLU A 132 104.85 48.65 -98.71
N ALA A 133 105.12 49.48 -99.73
CA ALA A 133 105.16 49.05 -101.15
C ALA A 133 106.34 49.61 -101.98
N LEU A 134 106.57 48.98 -103.14
CA LEU A 134 107.35 49.44 -104.32
C LEU A 134 108.89 49.58 -104.20
N LYS A 135 109.63 48.62 -104.78
CA LYS A 135 110.48 48.81 -105.98
C LYS A 135 111.16 47.50 -106.45
N SER A 136 111.47 47.47 -107.76
CA SER A 136 112.22 46.42 -108.48
C SER A 136 111.54 45.02 -108.56
N GLU A 137 111.71 44.22 -109.62
CA GLU A 137 112.48 44.41 -110.86
C GLU A 137 111.83 43.69 -112.05
N LEU A 138 111.92 44.27 -113.26
CA LEU A 138 111.33 43.73 -114.50
C LEU A 138 112.34 43.75 -115.66
N VAL A 139 113.54 43.20 -115.44
CA VAL A 139 114.65 43.23 -116.41
C VAL A 139 115.29 41.85 -116.56
N ALA A 140 115.51 41.42 -117.81
CA ALA A 140 116.32 40.27 -118.26
C ALA A 140 116.25 38.99 -117.38
N ARG A 141 115.46 37.94 -117.67
CA ARG A 141 114.82 37.48 -118.93
C ARG A 141 115.73 37.02 -120.08
N ASP A 142 117.05 37.28 -120.05
CA ASP A 142 117.93 36.98 -121.19
C ASP A 142 118.96 35.84 -120.95
N GLN A 143 119.20 35.42 -119.70
CA GLN A 143 120.19 34.37 -119.38
C GLN A 143 119.75 32.93 -119.74
N MET A 144 118.74 32.76 -120.61
CA MET A 144 118.08 31.48 -120.88
C MET A 144 118.82 30.61 -121.93
N ILE A 145 119.71 31.20 -122.73
CA ILE A 145 120.23 30.58 -123.97
C ILE A 145 121.40 29.61 -123.73
N GLN A 146 122.15 29.75 -122.63
CA GLN A 146 123.34 28.92 -122.37
C GLN A 146 123.01 27.46 -121.98
N ASN A 147 121.74 27.15 -121.69
CA ASN A 147 121.27 25.83 -121.27
C ASN A 147 121.36 24.72 -122.34
N VAL A 148 121.49 25.06 -123.63
CA VAL A 148 121.17 24.14 -124.74
C VAL A 148 122.29 23.12 -125.05
N GLN A 149 123.54 23.38 -124.63
CA GLN A 149 124.68 22.52 -125.01
C GLN A 149 124.97 21.36 -124.04
N GLU A 150 124.28 21.29 -122.89
CA GLU A 150 124.51 20.24 -121.88
C GLU A 150 123.48 19.09 -121.95
N GLU A 151 122.31 19.32 -122.57
CA GLU A 151 121.21 18.34 -122.56
C GLU A 151 121.42 17.11 -123.48
N LEU A 152 122.20 17.24 -124.56
CA LEU A 152 122.30 16.20 -125.59
C LEU A 152 122.85 14.86 -125.06
N ASN A 153 123.66 14.89 -124.00
CA ASN A 153 124.19 13.68 -123.36
C ASN A 153 123.22 13.00 -122.38
N LYS A 154 122.12 13.65 -121.95
CA LYS A 154 121.10 13.01 -121.07
C LYS A 154 120.19 12.04 -121.85
N ALA A 155 119.85 12.38 -123.08
CA ALA A 155 118.76 11.76 -123.85
C ALA A 155 118.89 10.23 -124.06
N LEU A 156 120.10 9.67 -123.98
CA LEU A 156 120.34 8.23 -124.14
C LEU A 156 119.97 7.40 -122.90
N CYS A 157 119.92 7.98 -121.69
CA CYS A 157 119.63 7.23 -120.45
C CYS A 157 118.13 7.08 -120.13
N GLU A 158 117.26 7.95 -120.66
CA GLU A 158 115.85 7.99 -120.23
C GLU A 158 114.97 6.95 -120.95
N LYS A 159 115.40 6.46 -122.11
CA LYS A 159 114.64 5.53 -122.96
C LYS A 159 114.39 4.16 -122.31
N GLU A 160 115.20 3.74 -121.35
CA GLU A 160 115.05 2.44 -120.68
C GLU A 160 114.05 2.48 -119.50
N ARG A 161 113.86 3.63 -118.83
CA ARG A 161 112.95 3.74 -117.67
C ARG A 161 111.48 3.56 -118.04
N SER A 162 111.03 4.20 -119.12
CA SER A 162 109.60 4.26 -119.48
C SER A 162 108.97 2.89 -119.75
N ARG A 163 109.77 1.89 -120.13
CA ARG A 163 109.29 0.55 -120.49
C ARG A 163 108.91 -0.32 -119.28
N ALA A 164 109.43 -0.02 -118.10
CA ALA A 164 109.08 -0.74 -116.87
C ALA A 164 107.71 -0.32 -116.32
N GLU A 165 107.44 0.99 -116.32
CA GLU A 165 106.37 1.62 -115.54
C GLU A 165 104.95 1.22 -116.02
N GLN A 166 104.74 1.07 -117.33
CA GLN A 166 103.46 0.64 -117.90
C GLN A 166 102.98 -0.74 -117.39
N THR A 167 103.89 -1.64 -116.99
CA THR A 167 103.52 -2.99 -116.53
C THR A 167 102.93 -3.00 -115.12
N SER A 168 103.24 -2.01 -114.29
CA SER A 168 102.76 -1.90 -112.91
C SER A 168 101.28 -1.48 -112.86
N ASN A 169 100.91 -0.45 -113.62
CA ASN A 169 99.58 0.16 -113.54
C ASN A 169 98.45 -0.79 -113.99
N LYS A 170 98.71 -1.71 -114.94
CA LYS A 170 97.70 -2.67 -115.41
C LYS A 170 97.21 -3.63 -114.30
N LYS A 171 98.05 -3.96 -113.31
CA LYS A 171 97.68 -4.85 -112.20
C LYS A 171 96.77 -4.16 -111.16
N LYS A 172 96.95 -2.86 -110.93
CA LYS A 172 96.17 -2.11 -109.93
C LYS A 172 94.68 -2.01 -110.28
N PHE A 173 94.37 -1.87 -111.57
CA PHE A 173 92.99 -1.69 -112.04
C PHE A 173 92.08 -2.90 -111.76
N GLN A 174 92.59 -4.13 -111.93
CA GLN A 174 91.77 -5.33 -111.72
C GLN A 174 91.33 -5.49 -110.26
N ALA A 175 92.22 -5.23 -109.30
CA ALA A 175 91.91 -5.36 -107.87
C ALA A 175 90.80 -4.40 -107.39
N GLN A 176 90.69 -3.22 -107.99
CA GLN A 176 89.66 -2.24 -107.62
C GLN A 176 88.25 -2.63 -108.12
N GLN A 177 88.17 -3.37 -109.23
CA GLN A 177 86.89 -3.74 -109.83
C GLN A 177 86.16 -4.85 -109.04
N GLU A 178 86.91 -5.69 -108.33
CA GLU A 178 86.37 -6.83 -107.58
C GLU A 178 85.76 -6.42 -106.22
N MET A 179 86.39 -5.44 -105.55
CA MET A 179 85.94 -4.90 -104.26
C MET A 179 84.58 -4.17 -104.34
N ILE A 180 84.29 -3.51 -105.46
CA ILE A 180 83.01 -2.81 -105.68
C ILE A 180 81.83 -3.79 -105.65
N LYS A 181 82.02 -5.03 -106.15
CA LYS A 181 80.95 -6.02 -106.25
C LYS A 181 80.51 -6.54 -104.88
N GLN A 182 81.45 -6.74 -103.95
CA GLN A 182 81.16 -7.23 -102.60
C GLN A 182 80.30 -6.24 -101.79
N LEU A 183 80.57 -4.94 -101.93
CA LEU A 183 79.83 -3.89 -101.23
C LEU A 183 78.35 -3.78 -101.67
N GLN A 184 78.01 -4.24 -102.88
CA GLN A 184 76.63 -4.20 -103.39
C GLN A 184 75.76 -5.31 -102.78
N GLU A 185 76.32 -6.49 -102.48
CA GLU A 185 75.57 -7.59 -101.84
C GLU A 185 75.29 -7.33 -100.35
N GLU A 186 76.20 -6.67 -99.62
CA GLU A 186 76.03 -6.39 -98.19
C GLU A 186 74.87 -5.40 -97.90
N VAL A 187 74.61 -4.45 -98.80
CA VAL A 187 73.51 -3.48 -98.66
C VAL A 187 72.15 -4.16 -98.75
N ALA A 188 71.95 -5.03 -99.75
CA ALA A 188 70.68 -5.71 -100.00
C ALA A 188 70.23 -6.60 -98.82
N VAL A 189 71.16 -7.20 -98.09
CA VAL A 189 70.86 -7.99 -96.88
C VAL A 189 70.31 -7.11 -95.76
N LYS A 190 70.94 -5.96 -95.49
CA LYS A 190 70.55 -5.05 -94.41
C LYS A 190 69.17 -4.41 -94.64
N GLU A 191 68.81 -4.14 -95.89
CA GLU A 191 67.47 -3.66 -96.25
C GLU A 191 66.38 -4.71 -95.96
N ALA A 192 66.67 -6.00 -96.19
CA ALA A 192 65.74 -7.09 -95.90
C ALA A 192 65.52 -7.30 -94.38
N GLU A 193 66.54 -7.09 -93.56
CA GLU A 193 66.43 -7.17 -92.09
C GLU A 193 65.66 -5.99 -91.50
N ASN A 194 65.95 -4.77 -91.94
CA ASN A 194 65.27 -3.56 -91.48
C ASN A 194 63.74 -3.65 -91.68
N ASN A 195 63.29 -4.17 -92.83
CA ASN A 195 61.87 -4.38 -93.11
C ASN A 195 61.18 -5.35 -92.12
N LYS A 196 61.87 -6.41 -91.67
CA LYS A 196 61.34 -7.33 -90.64
C LYS A 196 61.18 -6.64 -89.28
N HIS A 197 62.15 -5.82 -88.89
CA HIS A 197 62.07 -5.03 -87.66
C HIS A 197 60.91 -4.02 -87.71
N LEU A 198 60.72 -3.35 -88.85
CA LEU A 198 59.62 -2.39 -89.05
C LEU A 198 58.24 -3.06 -88.89
N GLN A 199 58.06 -4.27 -89.42
CA GLN A 199 56.81 -5.01 -89.31
C GLN A 199 56.54 -5.52 -87.88
N SER A 200 57.58 -5.97 -87.17
CA SER A 200 57.47 -6.34 -85.74
C SER A 200 57.03 -5.16 -84.86
N ASN A 201 57.57 -3.97 -85.15
CA ASN A 201 57.25 -2.74 -84.41
C ASN A 201 55.76 -2.33 -84.55
N ARG A 202 55.17 -2.48 -85.74
CA ARG A 202 53.72 -2.22 -85.96
C ARG A 202 52.84 -3.13 -85.11
N ASN A 203 53.15 -4.42 -85.05
CA ASN A 203 52.40 -5.40 -84.25
C ASN A 203 52.47 -5.08 -82.74
N LEU A 204 53.60 -4.54 -82.26
CA LEU A 204 53.75 -4.07 -80.88
C LEU A 204 52.94 -2.80 -80.60
N GLN A 205 52.97 -1.81 -81.49
CA GLN A 205 52.15 -0.59 -81.37
C GLN A 205 50.65 -0.90 -81.28
N GLU A 206 50.16 -1.82 -82.11
CA GLU A 206 48.74 -2.21 -82.12
C GLU A 206 48.33 -2.96 -80.84
N LYS A 207 49.22 -3.81 -80.30
CA LYS A 207 49.03 -4.48 -79.01
C LYS A 207 49.04 -3.51 -77.83
N ILE A 208 49.91 -2.49 -77.86
CA ILE A 208 49.94 -1.40 -76.87
C ILE A 208 48.61 -0.64 -76.90
N LYS A 209 48.14 -0.21 -78.08
CA LYS A 209 46.86 0.50 -78.26
C LYS A 209 45.67 -0.25 -77.68
N MET A 210 45.61 -1.58 -77.87
CA MET A 210 44.57 -2.42 -77.28
C MET A 210 44.64 -2.48 -75.74
N LEU A 211 45.85 -2.52 -75.16
CA LEU A 211 46.05 -2.53 -73.71
C LEU A 211 45.69 -1.18 -73.08
N THR A 212 46.07 -0.05 -73.69
CA THR A 212 45.66 1.30 -73.26
C THR A 212 44.14 1.44 -73.20
N GLN A 213 43.41 0.96 -74.21
CA GLN A 213 41.94 0.97 -74.20
C GLN A 213 41.32 0.08 -73.11
N LYS A 214 41.96 -1.04 -72.76
CA LYS A 214 41.50 -1.92 -71.66
C LYS A 214 41.78 -1.33 -70.28
N LEU A 215 42.88 -0.59 -70.13
CA LEU A 215 43.19 0.16 -68.91
C LEU A 215 42.21 1.32 -68.71
N GLN A 216 41.95 2.13 -69.74
CA GLN A 216 40.97 3.23 -69.65
C GLN A 216 39.60 2.73 -69.19
N LYS A 217 39.08 1.64 -69.79
CA LYS A 217 37.78 1.07 -69.39
C LYS A 217 37.73 0.54 -67.96
N ARG A 218 38.87 0.23 -67.33
CA ARG A 218 38.94 -0.11 -65.89
C ARG A 218 39.03 1.14 -65.03
N GLU A 219 39.79 2.14 -65.44
CA GLU A 219 39.85 3.45 -64.78
C GLU A 219 38.47 4.10 -64.73
N ASP A 220 37.76 4.17 -65.87
CA ASP A 220 36.38 4.66 -65.98
C ASP A 220 35.39 3.91 -65.05
N MET A 221 35.72 2.66 -64.67
CA MET A 221 34.88 1.81 -63.82
C MET A 221 35.21 2.01 -62.34
N ILE A 222 36.50 2.08 -61.99
CA ILE A 222 36.98 2.41 -60.64
C ILE A 222 36.45 3.78 -60.21
N GLN A 223 36.51 4.80 -61.09
CA GLN A 223 35.98 6.13 -60.82
C GLN A 223 34.46 6.16 -60.59
N ARG A 224 33.70 5.24 -61.21
CA ARG A 224 32.26 5.08 -60.93
C ARG A 224 32.03 4.46 -59.55
N GLN A 225 32.74 3.38 -59.23
CA GLN A 225 32.65 2.71 -57.92
C GLN A 225 33.09 3.65 -56.78
N GLN A 226 34.11 4.49 -56.99
CA GLN A 226 34.52 5.51 -56.02
C GLN A 226 33.43 6.56 -55.75
N LYS A 227 32.70 7.01 -56.78
CA LYS A 227 31.57 7.94 -56.63
C LYS A 227 30.38 7.29 -55.92
N GLU A 228 30.09 6.03 -56.23
CA GLU A 228 29.04 5.24 -55.58
C GLU A 228 29.34 5.01 -54.09
N ILE A 229 30.58 4.65 -53.75
CA ILE A 229 31.05 4.56 -52.37
C ILE A 229 30.94 5.90 -51.65
N LEU A 230 31.33 7.02 -52.28
CA LEU A 230 31.18 8.36 -51.69
C LEU A 230 29.71 8.73 -51.42
N SER A 231 28.79 8.38 -52.32
CA SER A 231 27.35 8.61 -52.13
C SER A 231 26.80 7.79 -50.95
N LEU A 232 27.13 6.50 -50.87
CA LEU A 232 26.71 5.62 -49.78
C LEU A 232 27.36 6.02 -48.44
N GLN A 233 28.59 6.54 -48.47
CA GLN A 233 29.25 7.10 -47.29
C GLN A 233 28.46 8.31 -46.75
N GLN A 234 28.08 9.24 -47.63
CA GLN A 234 27.29 10.43 -47.27
C GLN A 234 25.89 10.07 -46.76
N GLU A 235 25.20 9.13 -47.40
CA GLU A 235 23.89 8.63 -46.95
C GLU A 235 23.98 7.98 -45.55
N LYS A 236 24.98 7.12 -45.33
CA LYS A 236 25.24 6.47 -44.03
C LYS A 236 25.64 7.49 -42.95
N ASP A 237 26.38 8.54 -43.29
CA ASP A 237 26.73 9.61 -42.34
C ASP A 237 25.51 10.51 -42.03
N GLY A 238 24.63 10.76 -43.00
CA GLY A 238 23.35 11.46 -42.81
C GLY A 238 22.40 10.70 -41.87
N LEU A 239 22.14 9.42 -42.16
CA LEU A 239 21.33 8.54 -41.30
C LEU A 239 21.91 8.42 -39.88
N PHE A 240 23.23 8.48 -39.72
CA PHE A 240 23.88 8.50 -38.41
C PHE A 240 23.64 9.82 -37.65
N THR A 241 23.60 10.97 -38.33
CA THR A 241 23.21 12.24 -37.70
C THR A 241 21.73 12.28 -37.33
N GLU A 242 20.83 11.76 -38.16
CA GLU A 242 19.40 11.63 -37.84
C GLU A 242 19.17 10.71 -36.62
N PHE A 243 19.87 9.57 -36.55
CA PHE A 243 19.81 8.68 -35.41
C PHE A 243 20.34 9.32 -34.12
N GLN A 244 21.38 10.16 -34.20
CA GLN A 244 21.84 10.94 -33.05
C GLN A 244 20.81 12.00 -32.62
N ALA A 245 20.14 12.68 -33.56
CA ALA A 245 19.09 13.63 -33.27
C ALA A 245 17.90 12.97 -32.56
N GLN A 246 17.37 11.86 -33.09
CA GLN A 246 16.29 11.10 -32.44
C GLN A 246 16.69 10.59 -31.04
N LYS A 247 17.94 10.14 -30.88
CA LYS A 247 18.46 9.75 -29.56
C LYS A 247 18.51 10.94 -28.58
N HIS A 248 18.85 12.14 -29.07
CA HIS A 248 18.85 13.36 -28.26
C HIS A 248 17.43 13.76 -27.84
N GLU A 249 16.46 13.74 -28.75
CA GLU A 249 15.05 13.99 -28.46
C GLU A 249 14.49 13.00 -27.43
N ILE A 250 14.79 11.70 -27.56
CA ILE A 250 14.39 10.69 -26.57
C ILE A 250 14.99 10.99 -25.18
N CYS A 251 16.26 11.43 -25.10
CA CYS A 251 16.85 11.85 -23.83
C CYS A 251 16.19 13.12 -23.27
N GLN A 252 15.79 14.07 -24.11
CA GLN A 252 15.05 15.27 -23.69
C GLN A 252 13.65 14.90 -23.16
N PHE A 253 12.87 14.09 -23.87
CA PHE A 253 11.56 13.62 -23.41
C PHE A 253 11.65 12.79 -22.11
N GLN A 254 12.67 11.95 -21.94
CA GLN A 254 12.92 11.24 -20.68
C GLN A 254 13.29 12.20 -19.53
N THR A 255 13.95 13.32 -19.84
CA THR A 255 14.28 14.36 -18.85
C THR A 255 13.05 15.19 -18.48
N GLU A 256 12.21 15.57 -19.44
CA GLU A 256 10.92 16.24 -19.18
C GLU A 256 9.93 15.36 -18.41
N GLN A 257 9.78 14.09 -18.80
CA GLN A 257 8.95 13.12 -18.08
C GLN A 257 9.47 12.95 -16.66
N LYS A 258 10.80 13.01 -16.46
CA LYS A 258 11.37 13.16 -15.13
C LYS A 258 10.83 14.42 -14.47
N ASN A 259 11.19 15.61 -14.93
CA ASN A 259 10.91 16.85 -14.21
C ASN A 259 9.41 16.99 -13.82
N LYS A 260 8.49 16.62 -14.72
CA LYS A 260 7.02 16.60 -14.47
C LYS A 260 6.59 15.65 -13.34
N GLU A 261 7.14 14.44 -13.25
CA GLU A 261 6.91 13.51 -12.12
C GLU A 261 7.47 14.09 -10.80
N TYR A 262 8.62 14.77 -10.83
CA TYR A 262 9.22 15.34 -9.61
C TYR A 262 8.46 16.58 -9.13
N GLU A 263 7.97 17.44 -10.04
CA GLU A 263 6.97 18.47 -9.71
C GLU A 263 5.68 17.86 -9.14
N ALA A 264 5.28 16.65 -9.56
CA ALA A 264 4.11 15.97 -9.01
C ALA A 264 4.38 15.47 -7.58
N GLN A 265 5.55 14.86 -7.33
CA GLN A 265 5.98 14.44 -5.99
C GLN A 265 6.15 15.63 -5.03
N HIS A 266 6.73 16.75 -5.49
CA HIS A 266 6.79 17.99 -4.70
C HIS A 266 5.39 18.58 -4.44
N ARG A 267 4.46 18.50 -5.40
CA ARG A 267 3.05 18.88 -5.18
C ARG A 267 2.36 17.98 -4.16
N MET A 268 2.64 16.68 -4.16
CA MET A 268 2.12 15.73 -3.16
C MET A 268 2.69 16.01 -1.77
N ALA A 269 4.00 16.18 -1.62
CA ALA A 269 4.63 16.52 -0.34
C ALA A 269 4.14 17.86 0.22
N HIS A 270 3.96 18.87 -0.63
CA HIS A 270 3.35 20.15 -0.24
C HIS A 270 1.86 20.00 0.14
N HIS A 271 1.12 19.10 -0.51
CA HIS A 271 -0.26 18.82 -0.13
C HIS A 271 -0.34 18.07 1.20
N GLU A 272 0.57 17.13 1.46
CA GLU A 272 0.71 16.44 2.76
C GLU A 272 1.13 17.41 3.88
N GLN A 273 2.02 18.37 3.61
CA GLN A 273 2.32 19.45 4.56
C GLN A 273 1.08 20.29 4.86
N LEU A 274 0.36 20.78 3.83
CA LEU A 274 -0.88 21.54 4.02
C LEU A 274 -1.95 20.72 4.76
N GLN A 275 -2.02 19.41 4.52
CA GLN A 275 -2.94 18.51 5.21
C GLN A 275 -2.58 18.40 6.69
N ASN A 276 -1.28 18.30 7.04
CA ASN A 276 -0.82 18.33 8.43
C ASN A 276 -1.05 19.69 9.12
N GLU A 277 -0.83 20.80 8.41
CA GLU A 277 -1.11 22.15 8.90
C GLU A 277 -2.62 22.36 9.14
N LEU A 278 -3.48 21.85 8.25
CA LEU A 278 -4.93 21.80 8.44
C LEU A 278 -5.32 20.90 9.63
N ASP A 279 -4.69 19.74 9.78
CA ASP A 279 -4.93 18.83 10.91
C ASP A 279 -4.52 19.46 12.26
N ILE A 280 -3.50 20.31 12.28
CA ILE A 280 -3.09 21.11 13.44
C ILE A 280 -4.09 22.25 13.68
N ALA A 281 -4.52 22.95 12.63
CA ALA A 281 -5.52 24.01 12.72
C ALA A 281 -6.87 23.49 13.23
N CYS A 282 -7.31 22.31 12.80
CA CYS A 282 -8.50 21.63 13.31
C CYS A 282 -8.37 21.31 14.81
N LYS A 283 -7.24 20.72 15.25
CA LYS A 283 -7.01 20.45 16.69
C LYS A 283 -6.95 21.72 17.54
N LEU A 284 -6.41 22.82 17.00
CA LEU A 284 -6.42 24.13 17.65
C LEU A 284 -7.82 24.75 17.69
N HIS A 285 -8.63 24.55 16.65
CA HIS A 285 -10.03 24.97 16.60
C HIS A 285 -10.88 24.18 17.59
N GLU A 286 -10.73 22.86 17.68
CA GLU A 286 -11.36 22.01 18.70
C GLU A 286 -11.00 22.46 20.13
N GLN A 287 -9.73 22.76 20.39
CA GLN A 287 -9.29 23.30 21.69
C GLN A 287 -9.86 24.70 21.98
N ALA A 288 -10.02 25.55 20.97
CA ALA A 288 -10.66 26.85 21.11
C ALA A 288 -12.17 26.72 21.34
N GLN A 289 -12.82 25.79 20.65
CA GLN A 289 -14.26 25.49 20.79
C GLN A 289 -14.57 24.89 22.16
N HIS A 290 -13.76 23.95 22.66
CA HIS A 290 -13.90 23.45 24.04
C HIS A 290 -13.80 24.57 25.08
N LYS A 291 -12.81 25.48 24.95
CA LYS A 291 -12.69 26.65 25.84
C LYS A 291 -13.87 27.62 25.71
N LEU A 292 -14.43 27.77 24.52
CA LEU A 292 -15.64 28.57 24.30
C LEU A 292 -16.86 27.92 24.98
N ASP A 293 -17.01 26.60 24.88
CA ASP A 293 -18.10 25.86 25.52
C ASP A 293 -17.94 25.77 27.06
N ASP A 294 -16.70 25.77 27.57
CA ASP A 294 -16.39 25.87 29.00
C ASP A 294 -16.75 27.26 29.53
N THR A 295 -16.25 28.33 28.90
CA THR A 295 -16.59 29.72 29.29
C THR A 295 -18.08 30.05 29.10
N LYS A 296 -18.75 29.41 28.13
CA LYS A 296 -20.21 29.47 27.96
C LYS A 296 -20.95 28.81 29.13
N ARG A 297 -20.47 27.65 29.62
CA ARG A 297 -21.01 27.00 30.83
C ARG A 297 -20.74 27.81 32.10
N GLU A 298 -19.59 28.48 32.21
CA GLU A 298 -19.31 29.45 33.29
C GLU A 298 -20.27 30.64 33.25
N LEU A 299 -20.52 31.21 32.07
CA LEU A 299 -21.49 32.31 31.88
C LEU A 299 -22.94 31.86 32.18
N GLU A 300 -23.33 30.66 31.79
CA GLU A 300 -24.63 30.07 32.13
C GLU A 300 -24.78 29.88 33.65
N GLY A 301 -23.72 29.46 34.34
CA GLY A 301 -23.65 29.42 35.81
C GLY A 301 -23.81 30.80 36.45
N ILE A 302 -23.00 31.79 36.03
CA ILE A 302 -23.10 33.17 36.51
C ILE A 302 -24.49 33.76 36.23
N GLN A 303 -25.14 33.42 35.12
CA GLN A 303 -26.49 33.84 34.80
C GLN A 303 -27.56 33.16 35.68
N ALA A 304 -27.35 31.92 36.10
CA ALA A 304 -28.17 31.25 37.10
C ALA A 304 -28.00 31.90 38.49
N ASP A 305 -26.76 32.10 38.95
CA ASP A 305 -26.44 32.76 40.22
C ASP A 305 -27.02 34.19 40.28
N LEU A 306 -26.89 34.96 39.20
CA LEU A 306 -27.48 36.30 39.08
C LEU A 306 -29.02 36.28 39.05
N SER A 307 -29.63 35.16 38.67
CA SER A 307 -31.08 34.96 38.75
C SER A 307 -31.53 34.57 40.16
N ILE A 308 -30.74 33.76 40.86
CA ILE A 308 -30.94 33.44 42.29
C ILE A 308 -30.81 34.72 43.13
N ALA A 309 -29.71 35.46 42.98
CA ALA A 309 -29.48 36.71 43.71
C ALA A 309 -30.54 37.79 43.41
N LYS A 310 -31.12 37.81 42.20
CA LYS A 310 -32.31 38.63 41.91
C LYS A 310 -33.53 38.17 42.70
N HIS A 311 -33.82 36.88 42.73
CA HIS A 311 -34.96 36.35 43.48
C HIS A 311 -34.80 36.59 44.99
N GLU A 312 -33.61 36.39 45.55
CA GLU A 312 -33.27 36.70 46.94
C GLU A 312 -33.45 38.20 47.25
N ARG A 313 -32.98 39.09 46.36
CA ARG A 313 -33.20 40.53 46.45
C ARG A 313 -34.69 40.89 46.43
N ASP A 314 -35.47 40.25 45.55
CA ASP A 314 -36.90 40.53 45.41
C ASP A 314 -37.70 40.03 46.63
N MET A 315 -37.32 38.88 47.20
CA MET A 315 -37.84 38.38 48.48
C MET A 315 -37.47 39.30 49.65
N ALA A 316 -36.22 39.77 49.71
CA ALA A 316 -35.76 40.72 50.74
C ALA A 316 -36.47 42.08 50.62
N LEU A 317 -36.76 42.55 49.40
CA LEU A 317 -37.56 43.75 49.18
C LEU A 317 -39.01 43.56 49.67
N ALA A 318 -39.65 42.43 49.38
CA ALA A 318 -40.98 42.12 49.89
C ALA A 318 -41.02 42.02 51.44
N GLU A 319 -39.96 41.52 52.06
CA GLU A 319 -39.84 41.48 53.53
C GLU A 319 -39.54 42.87 54.13
N ILE A 320 -38.83 43.74 53.41
CA ILE A 320 -38.69 45.17 53.76
C ILE A 320 -40.04 45.89 53.63
N GLU A 321 -40.78 45.75 52.53
CA GLU A 321 -42.12 46.35 52.35
C GLU A 321 -43.08 45.90 53.46
N LYS A 322 -43.07 44.61 53.83
CA LYS A 322 -43.82 44.07 54.96
C LYS A 322 -43.38 44.67 56.31
N SER A 323 -42.08 44.89 56.48
CA SER A 323 -41.52 45.53 57.68
C SER A 323 -41.87 47.02 57.75
N GLU A 324 -41.91 47.72 56.62
CA GLU A 324 -42.38 49.11 56.52
C GLU A 324 -43.86 49.21 56.87
N CYS A 325 -44.70 48.27 56.40
CA CYS A 325 -46.10 48.16 56.84
C CYS A 325 -46.21 48.03 58.36
N TYR A 326 -45.49 47.08 58.99
CA TYR A 326 -45.46 46.97 60.46
C TYR A 326 -44.94 48.24 61.15
N VAL A 327 -43.92 48.91 60.60
CA VAL A 327 -43.43 50.19 61.12
C VAL A 327 -44.50 51.29 61.02
N THR A 328 -45.33 51.32 59.96
CA THR A 328 -46.46 52.25 59.89
C THR A 328 -47.58 51.90 60.88
N GLU A 329 -47.91 50.63 61.06
CA GLU A 329 -48.87 50.17 62.06
C GLU A 329 -48.41 50.53 63.48
N PHE A 330 -47.15 50.23 63.84
CA PHE A 330 -46.58 50.62 65.13
C PHE A 330 -46.49 52.14 65.29
N LYS A 331 -46.22 52.90 64.23
CA LYS A 331 -46.21 54.38 64.28
C LYS A 331 -47.60 54.95 64.55
N ASP A 332 -48.66 54.36 64.00
CA ASP A 332 -50.02 54.80 64.25
C ASP A 332 -50.58 54.30 65.59
N GLN A 333 -50.18 53.10 66.06
CA GLN A 333 -50.38 52.67 67.45
C GLN A 333 -49.67 53.62 68.43
N LEU A 334 -48.44 54.06 68.12
CA LEU A 334 -47.67 54.98 68.96
C LEU A 334 -48.31 56.39 68.98
N LYS A 335 -48.89 56.87 67.87
CA LYS A 335 -49.75 58.07 67.88
C LYS A 335 -50.98 57.89 68.79
N GLN A 336 -51.68 56.76 68.69
CA GLN A 336 -52.84 56.49 69.55
C GLN A 336 -52.44 56.45 71.03
N LEU A 337 -51.30 55.82 71.35
CA LEU A 337 -50.77 55.76 72.71
C LEU A 337 -50.29 57.14 73.21
N GLN A 338 -49.71 57.98 72.34
CA GLN A 338 -49.39 59.37 72.65
C GLN A 338 -50.63 60.21 72.92
N GLN A 339 -51.73 60.01 72.17
CA GLN A 339 -53.00 60.68 72.44
C GLN A 339 -53.56 60.23 73.80
N GLN A 340 -53.64 58.92 74.06
CA GLN A 340 -54.09 58.39 75.35
C GLN A 340 -53.21 58.87 76.52
N TYR A 341 -51.90 59.02 76.31
CA TYR A 341 -50.98 59.57 77.31
C TYR A 341 -51.20 61.08 77.53
N SER A 342 -51.54 61.83 76.48
CA SER A 342 -51.95 63.24 76.61
C SER A 342 -53.28 63.38 77.38
N ASP A 343 -54.27 62.56 77.04
CA ASP A 343 -55.59 62.57 77.67
C ASP A 343 -55.49 62.19 79.17
N THR A 344 -54.67 61.18 79.50
CA THR A 344 -54.39 60.79 80.89
C THR A 344 -53.42 61.72 81.62
N LEU A 345 -52.59 62.50 80.92
CA LEU A 345 -51.85 63.62 81.52
C LEU A 345 -52.78 64.77 81.89
N GLU A 346 -53.77 65.11 81.05
CA GLU A 346 -54.80 66.08 81.41
C GLU A 346 -55.62 65.61 82.61
N GLU A 347 -56.03 64.34 82.65
CA GLU A 347 -56.76 63.80 83.80
C GLU A 347 -55.88 63.74 85.06
N ASN A 348 -54.60 63.36 84.96
CA ASN A 348 -53.66 63.47 86.07
C ASN A 348 -53.46 64.92 86.53
N GLY A 349 -53.44 65.91 85.64
CA GLY A 349 -53.40 67.33 86.03
C GLY A 349 -54.64 67.74 86.82
N ARG A 350 -55.83 67.29 86.39
CA ARG A 350 -57.11 67.51 87.10
C ARG A 350 -57.16 66.78 88.45
N LEU A 351 -56.51 65.62 88.57
CA LEU A 351 -56.37 64.86 89.82
C LEU A 351 -55.29 65.43 90.75
N GLN A 352 -54.17 65.93 90.22
CA GLN A 352 -53.11 66.56 90.99
C GLN A 352 -53.58 67.87 91.61
N ALA A 353 -54.33 68.70 90.88
CA ALA A 353 -54.97 69.89 91.45
C ALA A 353 -55.95 69.54 92.61
N ARG A 354 -56.60 68.37 92.55
CA ARG A 354 -57.42 67.85 93.67
C ARG A 354 -56.58 67.28 94.83
N LEU A 355 -55.41 66.71 94.54
CA LEU A 355 -54.49 66.19 95.55
C LEU A 355 -53.72 67.30 96.27
N GLU A 356 -53.25 68.34 95.58
CA GLU A 356 -52.56 69.49 96.19
C GLU A 356 -53.47 70.22 97.18
N ALA A 357 -54.75 70.42 96.82
CA ALA A 357 -55.77 70.95 97.74
C ALA A 357 -55.96 70.09 99.01
N ARG A 358 -55.73 68.77 98.91
CA ARG A 358 -55.81 67.81 100.03
C ARG A 358 -54.50 67.69 100.81
N LEU A 359 -53.36 67.84 100.15
CA LEU A 359 -52.03 67.74 100.75
C LEU A 359 -51.69 68.98 101.57
N ILE A 360 -52.18 70.16 101.17
CA ILE A 360 -52.17 71.38 102.00
C ILE A 360 -52.94 71.16 103.31
N THR A 361 -54.01 70.35 103.30
CA THR A 361 -54.73 69.99 104.53
C THR A 361 -53.90 69.02 105.38
N THR A 362 -53.42 67.90 104.81
CA THR A 362 -52.70 66.86 105.57
C THR A 362 -51.30 67.26 106.05
N GLN A 363 -50.57 68.14 105.36
CA GLN A 363 -49.24 68.57 105.85
C GLN A 363 -49.33 69.27 107.21
N SER A 364 -50.42 70.00 107.47
CA SER A 364 -50.68 70.63 108.77
C SER A 364 -50.86 69.64 109.93
N GLU A 365 -51.14 68.37 109.61
CA GLU A 365 -51.31 67.28 110.58
C GLU A 365 -49.98 66.52 110.82
N GLN A 366 -49.11 66.43 109.80
CA GLN A 366 -47.92 65.57 109.82
C GLN A 366 -46.71 66.17 110.57
N ASP A 367 -46.54 67.49 110.56
CA ASP A 367 -45.43 68.17 111.26
C ASP A 367 -45.44 67.90 112.79
N VAL A 368 -46.61 67.54 113.34
CA VAL A 368 -46.79 67.15 114.75
C VAL A 368 -46.07 65.83 115.07
N LEU A 369 -46.08 64.86 114.14
CA LEU A 369 -45.68 63.47 114.39
C LEU A 369 -44.17 63.20 114.20
N SER A 370 -43.51 63.98 113.34
CA SER A 370 -42.11 63.73 112.93
C SER A 370 -41.11 63.72 114.10
N ASN A 371 -41.42 64.44 115.18
CA ASN A 371 -40.54 64.61 116.34
C ASN A 371 -40.36 63.35 117.21
N GLU A 372 -41.20 62.32 117.09
CA GLU A 372 -41.12 61.12 117.94
C GLU A 372 -40.17 60.02 117.44
N VAL A 373 -39.86 59.97 116.14
CA VAL A 373 -39.25 58.77 115.52
C VAL A 373 -37.75 58.66 115.76
N SER A 374 -37.02 59.79 115.81
CA SER A 374 -35.55 59.84 115.87
C SER A 374 -34.90 59.16 117.08
N TYR A 375 -35.68 58.72 118.07
CA TYR A 375 -35.20 58.12 119.31
C TYR A 375 -34.95 56.59 119.22
N LYS A 376 -35.30 55.93 118.10
CA LYS A 376 -35.36 54.44 118.06
C LYS A 376 -34.19 53.72 117.39
N ASP A 377 -33.42 54.37 116.51
CA ASP A 377 -32.46 53.66 115.64
C ASP A 377 -31.16 53.19 116.34
N ASP A 378 -30.72 53.86 117.41
CA ASP A 378 -29.48 53.55 118.15
C ASP A 378 -29.41 52.10 118.72
N ILE A 379 -30.57 51.43 118.85
CA ILE A 379 -30.67 50.10 119.45
C ILE A 379 -30.22 49.00 118.47
N ILE A 380 -30.43 49.19 117.16
CA ILE A 380 -30.31 48.11 116.15
C ILE A 380 -28.85 47.68 115.93
N HIS A 381 -27.89 48.59 116.07
CA HIS A 381 -26.51 48.36 115.65
C HIS A 381 -25.75 47.30 116.49
N LYS A 382 -26.25 46.97 117.70
CA LYS A 382 -25.60 46.01 118.62
C LYS A 382 -25.80 44.53 118.26
N LEU A 383 -26.85 44.18 117.51
CA LEU A 383 -27.23 42.77 117.30
C LEU A 383 -26.40 42.04 116.21
N ARG A 384 -25.81 42.76 115.25
CA ARG A 384 -25.12 42.15 114.09
C ARG A 384 -23.83 41.39 114.41
N MET A 385 -23.22 41.58 115.58
CA MET A 385 -21.94 40.93 115.93
C MET A 385 -22.06 39.52 116.52
N GLN A 386 -23.25 39.04 116.89
CA GLN A 386 -23.41 37.69 117.46
C GLN A 386 -23.49 36.57 116.42
N GLN A 387 -23.80 36.90 115.15
CA GLN A 387 -24.14 35.92 114.12
C GLN A 387 -22.93 35.15 113.56
N ILE A 388 -21.77 35.81 113.42
CA ILE A 388 -20.55 35.26 112.78
C ILE A 388 -19.99 34.01 113.50
N LYS A 389 -20.39 33.76 114.76
CA LYS A 389 -19.96 32.57 115.53
C LYS A 389 -20.79 31.30 115.28
N GLN A 390 -21.70 31.28 114.31
CA GLN A 390 -22.51 30.09 114.01
C GLN A 390 -21.99 29.26 112.83
N ASP A 391 -21.25 29.85 111.89
CA ASP A 391 -20.91 29.19 110.61
C ASP A 391 -19.84 28.09 110.73
N GLU A 392 -19.01 28.09 111.78
CA GLU A 392 -18.00 27.04 112.05
C GLU A 392 -18.60 25.63 112.22
N LYS A 393 -19.94 25.50 112.37
CA LYS A 393 -20.63 24.22 112.56
C LYS A 393 -21.01 23.48 111.27
N LEU A 394 -20.90 24.11 110.09
CA LEU A 394 -21.36 23.51 108.83
C LEU A 394 -20.43 22.40 108.29
N ASN A 395 -19.12 22.49 108.57
CA ASN A 395 -18.11 21.55 108.04
C ASN A 395 -18.20 20.11 108.60
N LEU A 396 -19.13 19.83 109.52
CA LEU A 396 -19.30 18.51 110.16
C LEU A 396 -20.42 17.65 109.53
N ALA A 397 -20.99 18.10 108.41
CA ALA A 397 -22.01 17.38 107.66
C ALA A 397 -21.45 16.55 106.48
N ASP A 398 -20.35 17.00 105.87
CA ASP A 398 -19.88 16.56 104.55
C ASP A 398 -19.32 15.12 104.55
N GLU A 399 -18.68 14.70 105.65
CA GLU A 399 -18.09 13.36 105.81
C GLU A 399 -19.13 12.21 105.76
N LYS A 400 -20.44 12.50 105.82
CA LYS A 400 -21.49 11.46 105.76
C LYS A 400 -21.87 11.03 104.34
N VAL A 401 -21.58 11.83 103.32
CA VAL A 401 -21.97 11.51 101.93
C VAL A 401 -21.10 10.40 101.35
N GLN A 402 -19.77 10.47 101.57
CA GLN A 402 -18.79 9.52 101.04
C GLN A 402 -18.93 8.07 101.55
N HIS A 403 -19.81 7.80 102.52
CA HIS A 403 -20.04 6.45 103.03
C HIS A 403 -21.10 5.66 102.23
N GLN A 404 -22.00 6.32 101.50
CA GLN A 404 -23.11 5.64 100.81
C GLN A 404 -22.77 5.17 99.39
N GLU A 405 -21.85 5.83 98.69
CA GLU A 405 -21.49 5.49 97.31
C GLU A 405 -20.84 4.10 97.18
N LYS A 406 -20.08 3.65 98.20
CA LYS A 406 -19.44 2.32 98.23
C LYS A 406 -20.39 1.13 98.36
N LEU A 407 -21.70 1.35 98.52
CA LEU A 407 -22.69 0.27 98.63
C LEU A 407 -23.32 -0.13 97.28
N LEU A 408 -23.20 0.69 96.23
CA LEU A 408 -23.84 0.43 94.93
C LEU A 408 -23.08 -0.58 94.06
N ASP A 409 -21.75 -0.51 94.01
CA ASP A 409 -20.92 -1.40 93.17
C ASP A 409 -21.03 -2.89 93.55
N GLN A 410 -21.40 -3.21 94.78
CA GLN A 410 -21.47 -4.61 95.25
C GLN A 410 -22.75 -5.35 94.84
N LEU A 411 -23.76 -4.65 94.30
CA LEU A 411 -25.00 -5.29 93.82
C LEU A 411 -24.94 -5.70 92.34
N HIS A 412 -24.11 -5.04 91.53
CA HIS A 412 -24.08 -5.25 90.07
C HIS A 412 -23.51 -6.61 89.64
N GLN A 413 -22.71 -7.27 90.50
CA GLN A 413 -22.09 -8.58 90.20
C GLN A 413 -22.99 -9.81 90.45
N LYS A 414 -24.30 -9.66 90.72
CA LYS A 414 -25.19 -10.80 91.06
C LYS A 414 -26.40 -11.03 90.13
N TYR A 415 -26.55 -10.26 89.05
CA TYR A 415 -27.64 -10.47 88.07
C TYR A 415 -27.18 -11.11 86.74
N LEU A 416 -25.92 -11.56 86.66
CA LEU A 416 -25.26 -11.95 85.40
C LEU A 416 -25.03 -13.48 85.25
N ALA A 417 -25.89 -14.30 85.86
CA ALA A 417 -25.84 -15.76 85.74
C ALA A 417 -27.25 -16.39 85.87
N GLY A 418 -27.85 -16.74 84.72
CA GLY A 418 -29.23 -17.21 84.61
C GLY A 418 -30.23 -16.03 84.49
N VAL A 419 -31.25 -16.08 83.64
CA VAL A 419 -31.79 -17.23 82.88
C VAL A 419 -31.61 -17.02 81.37
N SER A 420 -30.99 -18.00 80.71
CA SER A 420 -31.11 -18.22 79.27
C SER A 420 -31.52 -19.67 79.04
N LYS A 421 -32.83 -19.90 78.90
CA LYS A 421 -33.46 -20.96 78.11
C LYS A 421 -34.98 -20.97 78.27
N VAL A 422 -35.64 -21.58 77.28
CA VAL A 422 -37.04 -22.06 77.33
C VAL A 422 -38.05 -20.92 77.48
N GLU A 423 -38.60 -20.42 76.37
CA GLU A 423 -39.67 -21.09 75.61
C GLU A 423 -40.92 -21.25 76.50
N ASN A 424 -41.87 -20.32 76.36
CA ASN A 424 -43.26 -20.69 76.10
C ASN A 424 -44.08 -19.44 75.72
N GLN A 425 -44.50 -19.47 74.45
CA GLN A 425 -45.87 -19.24 73.97
C GLN A 425 -46.40 -17.79 73.99
N GLU A 426 -46.92 -17.23 72.90
CA GLU A 426 -47.81 -17.79 71.85
C GLU A 426 -49.22 -18.16 72.34
N GLU A 427 -49.70 -17.53 73.42
CA GLU A 427 -51.14 -17.48 73.76
C GLU A 427 -51.76 -16.11 73.42
N MET A 428 -51.68 -15.71 72.15
CA MET A 428 -52.62 -14.75 71.54
C MET A 428 -53.36 -15.37 70.33
N ILE A 429 -53.53 -16.70 70.34
CA ILE A 429 -54.48 -17.42 69.48
C ILE A 429 -55.40 -18.26 70.38
N TYR A 430 -56.17 -17.58 71.23
CA TYR A 430 -57.27 -18.19 71.99
C TYR A 430 -58.51 -17.28 71.93
N SER A 431 -59.14 -17.23 70.76
CA SER A 431 -60.38 -16.45 70.54
C SER A 431 -61.33 -16.99 69.47
N LEU A 432 -60.90 -17.91 68.59
CA LEU A 432 -61.72 -18.42 67.47
C LEU A 432 -61.55 -19.93 67.19
N GLU A 433 -61.67 -20.77 68.22
CA GLU A 433 -62.09 -22.17 68.04
C GLU A 433 -63.44 -22.41 68.75
N GLN A 434 -64.54 -22.17 68.02
CA GLN A 434 -65.85 -22.73 68.38
C GLN A 434 -66.74 -22.97 67.15
N GLN A 435 -66.55 -24.12 66.50
CA GLN A 435 -67.63 -24.90 65.85
C GLN A 435 -67.13 -26.28 65.33
N LEU A 436 -67.99 -27.31 65.47
CA LEU A 436 -68.05 -28.57 64.69
C LEU A 436 -67.10 -29.77 65.01
N GLU A 437 -67.26 -30.35 66.20
CA GLU A 437 -67.99 -31.63 66.41
C GLU A 437 -67.68 -32.92 65.55
N THR A 438 -66.81 -33.84 66.05
CA THR A 438 -66.86 -35.34 65.90
C THR A 438 -66.64 -35.99 64.49
N ALA A 439 -66.28 -37.28 64.26
CA ALA A 439 -66.20 -38.53 65.09
C ALA A 439 -65.28 -39.64 64.46
N ALA A 440 -64.77 -40.60 65.28
CA ALA A 440 -64.58 -42.08 65.06
C ALA A 440 -63.90 -42.70 63.78
N GLN A 441 -63.25 -43.89 63.74
CA GLN A 441 -62.70 -44.87 64.73
C GLN A 441 -61.79 -45.96 64.08
N GLN A 442 -60.93 -46.60 64.91
CA GLN A 442 -60.42 -48.00 64.86
C GLN A 442 -59.30 -48.51 63.92
N GLU A 443 -58.65 -49.59 64.39
CA GLU A 443 -57.38 -50.20 63.95
C GLU A 443 -57.33 -51.70 64.36
N GLU A 444 -57.53 -52.67 63.45
CA GLU A 444 -57.29 -54.12 63.75
C GLU A 444 -57.16 -55.01 62.49
N ALA A 445 -55.97 -55.16 61.89
CA ALA A 445 -55.82 -55.94 60.64
C ALA A 445 -54.46 -56.64 60.35
N ILE A 446 -53.47 -56.64 61.25
CA ILE A 446 -52.09 -57.11 60.91
C ILE A 446 -51.60 -58.22 61.86
N LYS A 447 -52.18 -59.43 61.79
CA LYS A 447 -51.71 -60.59 62.58
C LYS A 447 -51.94 -62.01 62.03
N HIS A 448 -52.56 -62.19 60.86
CA HIS A 448 -52.91 -63.55 60.36
C HIS A 448 -51.94 -64.13 59.30
N LEU A 449 -51.23 -63.30 58.52
CA LEU A 449 -50.43 -63.75 57.37
C LEU A 449 -48.97 -64.10 57.71
N GLN A 450 -48.76 -64.94 58.73
CA GLN A 450 -47.44 -65.50 59.07
C GLN A 450 -47.41 -67.03 59.27
N SER A 451 -48.53 -67.74 59.12
CA SER A 451 -48.59 -69.20 59.38
C SER A 451 -48.47 -70.11 58.16
N GLU A 452 -48.59 -69.61 56.92
CA GLU A 452 -48.74 -70.45 55.72
C GLU A 452 -47.41 -70.85 55.03
N LEU A 453 -46.29 -70.18 55.36
CA LEU A 453 -44.98 -70.39 54.69
C LEU A 453 -44.23 -71.68 55.11
N SER A 454 -44.90 -72.63 55.75
CA SER A 454 -44.33 -73.92 56.19
C SER A 454 -44.66 -75.09 55.25
N GLY A 455 -45.80 -75.07 54.56
CA GLY A 455 -46.29 -76.21 53.75
C GLY A 455 -45.57 -76.42 52.42
N LEU A 456 -45.14 -75.34 51.75
CA LEU A 456 -44.62 -75.36 50.37
C LEU A 456 -43.17 -75.86 50.20
N ARG A 457 -42.65 -76.63 51.16
CA ARG A 457 -41.27 -77.20 51.07
C ARG A 457 -41.19 -78.62 50.52
N SER A 458 -42.27 -79.41 50.55
CA SER A 458 -42.27 -80.81 50.10
C SER A 458 -42.41 -80.99 48.58
N ALA A 459 -43.08 -80.07 47.89
CA ALA A 459 -43.28 -80.14 46.43
C ALA A 459 -41.97 -80.00 45.61
N ARG A 460 -40.95 -79.35 46.18
CA ARG A 460 -39.72 -78.95 45.47
C ARG A 460 -38.80 -80.12 45.06
N GLU A 461 -38.96 -81.30 45.66
CA GLU A 461 -38.03 -82.42 45.49
C GLU A 461 -38.33 -83.28 44.25
N LEU A 462 -39.54 -83.20 43.68
CA LEU A 462 -39.91 -83.96 42.47
C LEU A 462 -39.37 -83.30 41.18
N ASP A 463 -39.54 -81.98 41.03
CA ASP A 463 -39.04 -81.22 39.87
C ASP A 463 -37.54 -81.40 39.64
N ARG A 464 -36.78 -81.61 40.72
CA ARG A 464 -35.32 -81.81 40.69
C ARG A 464 -34.90 -83.01 39.84
N LYS A 465 -35.76 -84.02 39.62
CA LYS A 465 -35.46 -85.16 38.72
C LYS A 465 -35.74 -84.84 37.26
N THR A 466 -36.80 -84.08 36.96
CA THR A 466 -37.13 -83.61 35.61
C THR A 466 -36.08 -82.62 35.08
N MET A 467 -35.43 -81.87 35.98
CA MET A 467 -34.36 -80.93 35.67
C MET A 467 -33.15 -81.62 35.01
N VAL A 468 -32.70 -82.77 35.54
CA VAL A 468 -31.46 -83.45 35.10
C VAL A 468 -31.49 -83.87 33.62
N LEU A 469 -32.64 -84.34 33.12
CA LEU A 469 -32.79 -84.69 31.71
C LEU A 469 -32.80 -83.46 30.80
N LYS A 470 -33.28 -82.31 31.29
CA LYS A 470 -33.17 -81.03 30.57
C LYS A 470 -31.75 -80.47 30.58
N GLU A 471 -31.02 -80.59 31.70
CA GLU A 471 -29.60 -80.20 31.80
C GLU A 471 -28.71 -80.94 30.79
N GLN A 472 -29.06 -82.18 30.43
CA GLN A 472 -28.30 -82.99 29.48
C GLN A 472 -28.51 -82.54 28.02
N LEU A 473 -29.75 -82.27 27.60
CA LEU A 473 -30.05 -81.66 26.29
C LEU A 473 -29.54 -80.21 26.19
N ILE A 474 -29.57 -79.46 27.29
CA ILE A 474 -28.99 -78.12 27.37
C ILE A 474 -27.48 -78.18 27.09
N LYS A 475 -26.73 -79.17 27.61
CA LYS A 475 -25.28 -79.26 27.38
C LYS A 475 -24.88 -79.39 25.90
N GLU A 476 -25.63 -80.14 25.11
CA GLU A 476 -25.34 -80.33 23.69
C GLU A 476 -25.63 -79.03 22.90
N LEU A 477 -26.77 -78.39 23.17
CA LEU A 477 -27.09 -77.06 22.63
C LEU A 477 -26.10 -75.99 23.10
N GLN A 478 -25.57 -76.09 24.32
CA GLN A 478 -24.55 -75.18 24.85
C GLN A 478 -23.24 -75.29 24.07
N GLN A 479 -22.84 -76.51 23.66
CA GLN A 479 -21.61 -76.73 22.88
C GLN A 479 -21.70 -76.16 21.47
N GLU A 480 -22.82 -76.38 20.75
CA GLU A 480 -23.01 -75.74 19.43
C GLU A 480 -23.12 -74.21 19.55
N HIS A 481 -23.85 -73.71 20.54
CA HIS A 481 -23.95 -72.28 20.84
C HIS A 481 -22.58 -71.66 21.11
N ASP A 482 -21.75 -72.26 21.97
CA ASP A 482 -20.43 -71.71 22.30
C ASP A 482 -19.43 -71.86 21.13
N ALA A 483 -19.55 -72.88 20.27
CA ALA A 483 -18.78 -72.99 19.03
C ALA A 483 -19.15 -71.90 17.99
N LEU A 484 -20.45 -71.62 17.80
CA LEU A 484 -20.92 -70.51 16.96
C LEU A 484 -20.50 -69.15 17.53
N LYS A 485 -20.61 -68.97 18.84
CA LYS A 485 -20.18 -67.77 19.58
C LYS A 485 -18.67 -67.56 19.54
N GLN A 486 -17.86 -68.63 19.44
CA GLN A 486 -16.42 -68.53 19.20
C GLN A 486 -16.11 -68.06 17.77
N LYS A 487 -16.78 -68.61 16.75
CA LYS A 487 -16.67 -68.09 15.37
C LYS A 487 -17.13 -66.63 15.25
N LEU A 488 -18.23 -66.27 15.92
CA LEU A 488 -18.70 -64.88 15.99
C LEU A 488 -17.66 -63.96 16.66
N LYS A 489 -17.00 -64.41 17.73
CA LYS A 489 -15.88 -63.67 18.34
C LYS A 489 -14.70 -63.48 17.39
N GLU A 490 -14.31 -64.48 16.59
CA GLU A 490 -13.24 -64.32 15.60
C GLU A 490 -13.61 -63.32 14.50
N VAL A 491 -14.86 -63.35 14.02
CA VAL A 491 -15.35 -62.39 13.03
C VAL A 491 -15.41 -60.98 13.62
N MET A 492 -15.93 -60.81 14.85
CA MET A 492 -15.91 -59.52 15.55
C MET A 492 -14.49 -59.01 15.81
N PHE A 493 -13.54 -59.89 16.15
CA PHE A 493 -12.14 -59.48 16.34
C PHE A 493 -11.48 -59.04 15.03
N LYS A 494 -11.71 -59.74 13.92
CA LYS A 494 -11.24 -59.33 12.59
C LYS A 494 -11.90 -58.04 12.12
N MET A 495 -13.20 -57.86 12.38
CA MET A 495 -13.94 -56.64 12.07
C MET A 495 -13.43 -55.45 12.90
N SER A 496 -13.24 -55.62 14.21
CA SER A 496 -12.66 -54.63 15.11
C SER A 496 -11.20 -54.28 14.76
N SER A 497 -10.41 -55.27 14.31
CA SER A 497 -9.05 -55.03 13.80
C SER A 497 -9.06 -54.25 12.48
N GLY A 498 -10.02 -54.51 11.59
CA GLY A 498 -10.21 -53.76 10.35
C GLY A 498 -10.70 -52.33 10.60
N GLU A 499 -11.65 -52.16 11.52
CA GLU A 499 -12.13 -50.86 12.01
C GLU A 499 -11.01 -50.06 12.67
N GLY A 500 -10.16 -50.70 13.48
CA GLY A 500 -8.95 -50.09 14.03
C GLY A 500 -7.95 -49.64 12.96
N GLN A 501 -7.76 -50.41 11.90
CA GLN A 501 -6.92 -50.02 10.75
C GLN A 501 -7.54 -48.87 9.94
N VAL A 502 -8.85 -48.90 9.69
CA VAL A 502 -9.58 -47.81 9.01
C VAL A 502 -9.53 -46.53 9.84
N ASN A 503 -9.68 -46.61 11.16
CA ASN A 503 -9.55 -45.46 12.06
C ASN A 503 -8.10 -44.93 12.13
N SER A 504 -7.10 -45.81 12.12
CA SER A 504 -5.69 -45.40 12.03
C SER A 504 -5.39 -44.66 10.72
N LEU A 505 -5.85 -45.19 9.59
CA LEU A 505 -5.71 -44.54 8.28
C LEU A 505 -6.54 -43.25 8.18
N GLY A 506 -7.71 -43.19 8.82
CA GLY A 506 -8.52 -41.98 8.92
C GLY A 506 -7.83 -40.88 9.73
N LEU A 507 -7.17 -41.23 10.84
CA LEU A 507 -6.33 -40.31 11.62
C LEU A 507 -5.12 -39.85 10.81
N GLU A 508 -4.43 -40.75 10.10
CA GLU A 508 -3.30 -40.41 9.25
C GLU A 508 -3.70 -39.49 8.08
N VAL A 509 -4.82 -39.77 7.39
CA VAL A 509 -5.40 -38.89 6.37
C VAL A 509 -5.80 -37.53 6.94
N ASN A 510 -6.33 -37.48 8.16
CA ASN A 510 -6.67 -36.20 8.81
C ASN A 510 -5.40 -35.43 9.21
N MET A 511 -4.37 -36.08 9.74
CA MET A 511 -3.07 -35.45 10.01
C MET A 511 -2.41 -34.94 8.72
N LEU A 512 -2.51 -35.67 7.62
CA LEU A 512 -2.01 -35.24 6.30
C LEU A 512 -2.85 -34.08 5.73
N LYS A 513 -4.16 -34.05 5.94
CA LYS A 513 -5.01 -32.88 5.60
C LYS A 513 -4.65 -31.65 6.43
N THR A 514 -4.54 -31.78 7.75
CA THR A 514 -4.11 -30.67 8.62
C THR A 514 -2.74 -30.16 8.20
N ARG A 515 -1.76 -31.06 7.97
CA ARG A 515 -0.43 -30.69 7.50
C ARG A 515 -0.41 -30.09 6.09
N LEU A 516 -1.34 -30.47 5.21
CA LEU A 516 -1.51 -29.85 3.90
C LEU A 516 -2.08 -28.43 4.01
N VAL A 517 -3.05 -28.21 4.92
CA VAL A 517 -3.58 -26.87 5.24
C VAL A 517 -2.48 -26.01 5.87
N GLU A 518 -1.79 -26.49 6.91
CA GLU A 518 -0.62 -25.82 7.51
C GLU A 518 0.42 -25.41 6.46
N LYS A 519 0.72 -26.27 5.48
CA LYS A 519 1.66 -25.94 4.40
C LYS A 519 1.09 -25.03 3.31
N THR A 520 -0.23 -24.98 3.15
CA THR A 520 -0.90 -24.00 2.28
C THR A 520 -0.89 -22.62 2.95
N ASP A 521 -1.19 -22.56 4.25
CA ASP A 521 -1.15 -21.33 5.05
C ASP A 521 0.28 -20.79 5.20
N GLU A 522 1.28 -21.65 5.42
CA GLU A 522 2.70 -21.26 5.36
C GLU A 522 3.08 -20.69 3.99
N ALA A 523 2.67 -21.35 2.88
CA ALA A 523 2.96 -20.87 1.53
C ALA A 523 2.30 -19.52 1.24
N GLN A 524 1.02 -19.35 1.60
CA GLN A 524 0.30 -18.08 1.46
C GLN A 524 0.95 -16.98 2.31
N ASN A 525 1.36 -17.27 3.55
CA ASN A 525 2.01 -16.30 4.43
C ASN A 525 3.42 -15.91 3.94
N LEU A 526 4.14 -16.84 3.30
CA LEU A 526 5.41 -16.56 2.62
C LEU A 526 5.20 -15.72 1.34
N GLU A 527 4.16 -15.99 0.55
CA GLU A 527 3.80 -15.19 -0.63
C GLU A 527 3.40 -13.76 -0.22
N ASP A 528 2.55 -13.63 0.80
CA ASP A 528 2.21 -12.38 1.48
C ASP A 528 3.46 -11.62 1.97
N GLN A 529 4.43 -12.33 2.54
CA GLN A 529 5.68 -11.74 3.03
C GLN A 529 6.58 -11.29 1.88
N VAL A 530 6.66 -12.05 0.78
CA VAL A 530 7.36 -11.64 -0.45
C VAL A 530 6.69 -10.42 -1.09
N LEU A 531 5.36 -10.36 -1.15
CA LEU A 531 4.61 -9.20 -1.62
C LEU A 531 4.87 -7.96 -0.74
N LYS A 532 4.89 -8.12 0.59
CA LYS A 532 5.24 -7.04 1.54
C LYS A 532 6.69 -6.59 1.38
N GLN A 533 7.64 -7.51 1.15
CA GLN A 533 9.04 -7.18 0.89
C GLN A 533 9.23 -6.50 -0.49
N GLN A 534 8.53 -6.93 -1.53
CA GLN A 534 8.55 -6.30 -2.85
C GLN A 534 7.95 -4.89 -2.79
N ALA A 535 6.85 -4.70 -2.06
CA ALA A 535 6.27 -3.37 -1.82
C ALA A 535 7.23 -2.46 -1.04
N ALA A 536 7.93 -2.98 -0.02
CA ALA A 536 8.96 -2.24 0.72
C ALA A 536 10.17 -1.89 -0.16
N LEU A 537 10.63 -2.81 -1.02
CA LEU A 537 11.72 -2.58 -1.97
C LEU A 537 11.35 -1.56 -3.05
N ASN A 538 10.11 -1.60 -3.54
CA ASN A 538 9.58 -0.60 -4.47
C ASN A 538 9.58 0.79 -3.82
N ARG A 539 9.00 0.93 -2.60
CA ARG A 539 9.02 2.19 -1.82
C ARG A 539 10.44 2.67 -1.53
N ALA A 540 11.38 1.79 -1.19
CA ALA A 540 12.77 2.17 -0.98
C ALA A 540 13.43 2.67 -2.28
N SER A 541 13.12 2.04 -3.42
CA SER A 541 13.61 2.46 -4.74
C SER A 541 12.99 3.77 -5.23
N GLU A 542 11.76 4.05 -4.81
CA GLU A 542 11.04 5.31 -5.02
C GLU A 542 11.63 6.42 -4.14
N ASN A 543 11.77 6.19 -2.83
CA ASN A 543 12.47 7.13 -1.93
C ASN A 543 13.90 7.46 -2.40
N ILE A 544 14.65 6.49 -2.92
CA ILE A 544 15.99 6.71 -3.51
C ILE A 544 15.91 7.51 -4.82
N ARG A 545 14.90 7.27 -5.65
CA ARG A 545 14.61 8.08 -6.84
C ARG A 545 14.40 9.53 -6.41
N ASP A 546 13.63 9.77 -5.36
CA ASP A 546 13.14 11.06 -4.91
C ASP A 546 14.20 11.88 -4.16
N THR A 547 14.99 11.24 -3.29
CA THR A 547 16.16 11.90 -2.68
C THR A 547 17.22 12.29 -3.71
N ARG A 548 17.37 11.51 -4.81
CA ARG A 548 18.26 11.84 -5.94
C ARG A 548 17.75 13.04 -6.76
N LYS A 549 16.58 13.57 -6.43
CA LYS A 549 15.77 14.48 -7.25
C LYS A 549 15.56 15.80 -6.53
N ALA A 550 15.22 15.76 -5.24
CA ALA A 550 15.52 16.86 -4.32
C ALA A 550 16.99 17.30 -4.46
N ALA A 551 17.94 16.36 -4.50
CA ALA A 551 19.34 16.66 -4.78
C ALA A 551 19.62 17.19 -6.20
N GLY A 552 18.86 16.78 -7.21
CA GLY A 552 19.00 17.24 -8.60
C GLY A 552 18.45 18.65 -8.81
N ASP A 553 17.27 18.91 -8.28
CA ASP A 553 16.60 20.21 -8.29
C ASP A 553 17.33 21.20 -7.37
N GLU A 554 17.93 20.75 -6.25
CA GLU A 554 18.89 21.53 -5.47
C GLU A 554 20.14 21.89 -6.29
N ILE A 555 20.67 20.99 -7.12
CA ILE A 555 21.81 21.30 -8.00
C ILE A 555 21.39 22.33 -9.05
N ILE A 556 20.26 22.15 -9.73
CA ILE A 556 19.73 23.11 -10.72
C ILE A 556 19.44 24.47 -10.07
N GLN A 557 18.91 24.50 -8.84
CA GLN A 557 18.68 25.74 -8.11
C GLN A 557 20.00 26.39 -7.65
N LYS A 558 21.03 25.60 -7.29
CA LYS A 558 22.37 26.10 -6.97
C LYS A 558 23.07 26.63 -8.22
N GLU A 559 22.97 25.95 -9.36
CA GLU A 559 23.49 26.41 -10.67
C GLU A 559 22.78 27.69 -11.13
N SER A 560 21.45 27.79 -10.97
CA SER A 560 20.70 29.01 -11.24
C SER A 560 21.13 30.17 -10.33
N LYS A 561 21.27 29.93 -9.01
CA LYS A 561 21.82 30.92 -8.07
C LYS A 561 23.26 31.31 -8.38
N LEU A 562 24.08 30.36 -8.82
CA LEU A 562 25.48 30.58 -9.18
C LEU A 562 25.58 31.42 -10.45
N GLY A 563 24.74 31.18 -11.47
CA GLY A 563 24.64 32.04 -12.66
C GLY A 563 24.14 33.46 -12.35
N VAL A 564 23.23 33.63 -11.40
CA VAL A 564 22.84 34.97 -10.89
C VAL A 564 24.01 35.64 -10.18
N LEU A 565 24.73 34.93 -9.30
CA LEU A 565 25.92 35.44 -8.61
C LEU A 565 27.07 35.77 -9.58
N GLU A 566 27.26 34.99 -10.65
CA GLU A 566 28.20 35.31 -11.73
C GLU A 566 27.79 36.60 -12.46
N GLN A 567 26.49 36.78 -12.74
CA GLN A 567 25.98 38.01 -13.35
C GLN A 567 26.12 39.23 -12.43
N GLU A 568 25.87 39.06 -11.12
CA GLU A 568 26.10 40.09 -10.10
C GLU A 568 27.59 40.43 -9.96
N ILE A 569 28.49 39.45 -10.00
CA ILE A 569 29.95 39.65 -10.00
C ILE A 569 30.39 40.40 -11.26
N VAL A 570 29.87 40.07 -12.44
CA VAL A 570 30.19 40.77 -13.70
C VAL A 570 29.70 42.22 -13.66
N GLU A 571 28.48 42.48 -13.17
CA GLU A 571 27.95 43.83 -13.05
C GLU A 571 28.70 44.64 -11.95
N ALA A 572 29.11 44.01 -10.85
CA ALA A 572 29.96 44.61 -9.83
C ALA A 572 31.38 44.92 -10.35
N GLN A 573 31.98 44.05 -11.18
CA GLN A 573 33.26 44.32 -11.86
C GLN A 573 33.13 45.48 -12.85
N LYS A 574 32.01 45.58 -13.56
CA LYS A 574 31.69 46.69 -14.47
C LYS A 574 31.48 48.01 -13.73
N GLN A 575 30.81 48.00 -12.58
CA GLN A 575 30.69 49.16 -11.70
C GLN A 575 32.04 49.56 -11.09
N TYR A 576 32.82 48.60 -10.59
CA TYR A 576 34.20 48.85 -10.10
C TYR A 576 35.08 49.47 -11.18
N SER A 577 35.00 48.98 -12.43
CA SER A 577 35.74 49.53 -13.57
C SER A 577 35.35 50.98 -13.85
N ALA A 578 34.05 51.30 -13.85
CA ALA A 578 33.57 52.68 -14.01
C ALA A 578 34.02 53.60 -12.85
N CYS A 579 34.00 53.12 -11.61
CA CYS A 579 34.52 53.86 -10.45
C CYS A 579 36.04 54.07 -10.53
N TYR A 580 36.78 53.09 -11.04
CA TYR A 580 38.23 53.19 -11.27
C TYR A 580 38.57 54.18 -12.40
N GLU A 581 37.79 54.20 -13.48
CA GLU A 581 37.90 55.21 -14.54
C GLU A 581 37.58 56.62 -14.03
N GLU A 582 36.56 56.80 -13.18
CA GLU A 582 36.27 58.10 -12.57
C GLU A 582 37.38 58.51 -11.59
N LEU A 583 37.92 57.59 -10.78
CA LEU A 583 39.06 57.85 -9.89
C LEU A 583 40.28 58.33 -10.69
N LEU A 584 40.61 57.62 -11.78
CA LEU A 584 41.71 57.99 -12.67
C LEU A 584 41.46 59.36 -13.33
N HIS A 585 40.23 59.69 -13.69
CA HIS A 585 39.87 61.01 -14.20
C HIS A 585 40.05 62.11 -13.13
N ARG A 586 39.59 61.86 -11.89
CA ARG A 586 39.76 62.76 -10.74
C ARG A 586 41.24 62.99 -10.42
N GLU A 587 42.06 61.95 -10.49
CA GLU A 587 43.50 62.02 -10.24
C GLU A 587 44.23 62.82 -11.34
N ASN A 588 43.87 62.63 -12.61
CA ASN A 588 44.36 63.45 -13.72
C ASN A 588 43.95 64.93 -13.59
N LEU A 589 42.74 65.21 -13.09
CA LEU A 589 42.29 66.59 -12.81
C LEU A 589 43.05 67.20 -11.63
N MET A 590 43.27 66.44 -10.56
CA MET A 590 44.09 66.86 -9.41
C MET A 590 45.54 67.17 -9.83
N GLN A 591 46.11 66.38 -10.76
CA GLN A 591 47.45 66.61 -11.30
C GLN A 591 47.52 67.94 -12.07
N LYS A 592 46.53 68.25 -12.91
CA LYS A 592 46.44 69.57 -13.60
C LYS A 592 46.35 70.73 -12.60
N LEU A 593 45.52 70.60 -11.56
CA LEU A 593 45.40 71.61 -10.51
C LEU A 593 46.70 71.78 -9.70
N LYS A 594 47.48 70.71 -9.47
CA LYS A 594 48.83 70.80 -8.89
C LYS A 594 49.78 71.57 -9.81
N GLU A 595 49.77 71.30 -11.11
CA GLU A 595 50.61 72.01 -12.09
C GLU A 595 50.23 73.50 -12.21
N GLU A 596 48.95 73.85 -12.14
CA GLU A 596 48.48 75.24 -12.07
C GLU A 596 48.88 75.91 -10.75
N THR A 597 48.78 75.19 -9.62
CA THR A 597 49.24 75.68 -8.31
C THR A 597 50.74 75.96 -8.30
N VAL A 598 51.56 75.11 -8.93
CA VAL A 598 53.01 75.34 -9.08
C VAL A 598 53.26 76.59 -9.93
N LYS A 599 52.62 76.72 -11.10
CA LYS A 599 52.76 77.91 -11.98
C LYS A 599 52.37 79.21 -11.26
N LEU A 600 51.27 79.20 -10.51
CA LEU A 600 50.84 80.35 -9.69
C LEU A 600 51.83 80.64 -8.55
N THR A 601 52.39 79.62 -7.91
CA THR A 601 53.42 79.78 -6.86
C THR A 601 54.71 80.38 -7.43
N GLU A 602 55.12 79.97 -8.63
CA GLU A 602 56.27 80.55 -9.32
C GLU A 602 56.01 81.99 -9.77
N GLN A 603 54.80 82.31 -10.26
CA GLN A 603 54.40 83.70 -10.55
C GLN A 603 54.42 84.57 -9.29
N MET A 604 53.80 84.13 -8.18
CA MET A 604 53.85 84.86 -6.90
C MET A 604 55.29 85.05 -6.38
N LYS A 605 56.19 84.08 -6.62
CA LYS A 605 57.62 84.17 -6.28
C LYS A 605 58.37 85.14 -7.19
N GLN A 606 57.97 85.30 -8.45
CA GLN A 606 58.49 86.31 -9.37
C GLN A 606 57.99 87.70 -8.98
N ASP A 607 56.67 87.87 -8.78
CA ASP A 607 56.04 89.12 -8.34
C ASP A 607 56.62 89.60 -7.00
N SER A 608 56.89 88.68 -6.07
CA SER A 608 57.57 88.98 -4.82
C SER A 608 59.02 89.46 -5.02
N GLN A 609 59.77 88.88 -5.95
CA GLN A 609 61.13 89.35 -6.28
C GLN A 609 61.09 90.75 -6.92
N ASP A 610 60.13 91.02 -7.80
CA ASP A 610 60.02 92.32 -8.47
C ASP A 610 59.48 93.41 -7.53
N PHE A 611 58.56 93.07 -6.61
CA PHE A 611 58.20 93.93 -5.48
C PHE A 611 59.40 94.26 -4.60
N ASN A 612 60.26 93.27 -4.28
CA ASN A 612 61.46 93.51 -3.49
C ASN A 612 62.47 94.42 -4.23
N LYS A 613 62.65 94.27 -5.55
CA LYS A 613 63.46 95.20 -6.37
C LYS A 613 62.91 96.62 -6.29
N LEU A 614 61.61 96.81 -6.56
CA LEU A 614 60.93 98.11 -6.47
C LEU A 614 61.00 98.72 -5.06
N SER A 615 60.96 97.88 -4.01
CA SER A 615 61.16 98.33 -2.62
C SER A 615 62.59 98.84 -2.37
N THR A 616 63.62 98.14 -2.87
CA THR A 616 65.01 98.64 -2.78
C THR A 616 65.26 99.88 -3.63
N GLU A 617 64.61 100.01 -4.80
CA GLU A 617 64.68 101.20 -5.64
C GLU A 617 63.97 102.38 -4.99
N LYS A 618 62.80 102.17 -4.37
CA LYS A 618 62.12 103.15 -3.53
C LYS A 618 63.03 103.63 -2.39
N GLN A 619 63.64 102.74 -1.62
CA GLN A 619 64.56 103.10 -0.54
C GLN A 619 65.78 103.91 -1.05
N LYS A 620 66.31 103.57 -2.23
CA LYS A 620 67.36 104.34 -2.90
C LYS A 620 66.89 105.74 -3.30
N LEU A 621 65.68 105.88 -3.84
CA LEU A 621 65.09 107.18 -4.18
C LEU A 621 64.76 108.02 -2.94
N GLU A 622 64.33 107.39 -1.83
CA GLU A 622 64.14 108.06 -0.53
C GLU A 622 65.48 108.57 0.03
N LEU A 623 66.56 107.79 -0.06
CA LEU A 623 67.91 108.22 0.28
C LEU A 623 68.42 109.36 -0.62
N GLU A 624 68.20 109.29 -1.93
CA GLU A 624 68.55 110.36 -2.87
C GLU A 624 67.74 111.64 -2.59
N MET A 625 66.46 111.53 -2.23
CA MET A 625 65.63 112.66 -1.80
C MET A 625 66.15 113.28 -0.50
N VAL A 626 66.55 112.47 0.50
CA VAL A 626 67.20 112.97 1.72
C VAL A 626 68.51 113.71 1.40
N VAL A 627 69.33 113.19 0.48
CA VAL A 627 70.56 113.87 0.01
C VAL A 627 70.25 115.18 -0.73
N VAL A 628 69.15 115.27 -1.49
CA VAL A 628 68.69 116.51 -2.12
C VAL A 628 68.17 117.52 -1.08
N MET A 629 67.40 117.07 -0.08
CA MET A 629 66.95 117.90 1.04
C MET A 629 68.14 118.42 1.87
N GLU A 630 69.17 117.60 2.08
CA GLU A 630 70.40 117.99 2.78
C GLU A 630 71.25 119.00 1.98
N LYS A 631 71.34 118.83 0.64
CA LYS A 631 71.95 119.82 -0.26
C LYS A 631 71.18 121.15 -0.26
N HIS A 632 69.85 121.10 -0.22
CA HIS A 632 69.02 122.30 -0.07
C HIS A 632 69.21 122.95 1.31
N ARG A 633 69.26 122.16 2.39
CA ARG A 633 69.53 122.64 3.75
C ARG A 633 70.89 123.32 3.87
N THR A 634 71.94 122.74 3.28
CA THR A 634 73.29 123.33 3.30
C THR A 634 73.37 124.62 2.48
N ALA A 635 72.74 124.69 1.30
CA ALA A 635 72.61 125.94 0.54
C ALA A 635 71.84 127.03 1.32
N GLN A 636 70.73 126.68 1.97
CA GLN A 636 69.97 127.60 2.82
C GLN A 636 70.76 128.03 4.06
N GLN A 637 71.58 127.13 4.64
CA GLN A 637 72.49 127.45 5.74
C GLN A 637 73.65 128.36 5.31
N GLU A 638 74.12 128.30 4.06
CA GLU A 638 75.11 129.24 3.54
C GLU A 638 74.52 130.65 3.35
N VAL A 639 73.30 130.76 2.81
CA VAL A 639 72.58 132.03 2.73
C VAL A 639 72.33 132.60 4.14
N ASN A 640 71.92 131.76 5.09
CA ASN A 640 71.68 132.16 6.46
C ASN A 640 72.98 132.54 7.20
N SER A 641 74.10 131.85 6.97
CA SER A 641 75.38 132.14 7.67
C SER A 641 75.95 133.50 7.26
N ARG A 642 75.91 133.83 5.95
CA ARG A 642 76.32 135.14 5.42
C ARG A 642 75.52 136.28 6.04
N ASN A 643 74.20 136.10 6.24
CA ASN A 643 73.34 137.06 6.92
C ASN A 643 73.58 137.10 8.44
N GLN A 644 73.81 135.95 9.09
CA GLN A 644 74.02 135.88 10.54
C GLN A 644 75.34 136.50 10.98
N VAL A 645 76.45 136.35 10.23
CA VAL A 645 77.74 136.99 10.57
C VAL A 645 77.59 138.52 10.69
N ILE A 646 76.75 139.14 9.86
CA ILE A 646 76.52 140.60 9.82
C ILE A 646 75.70 141.09 11.03
N LEU A 647 74.72 140.32 11.51
CA LEU A 647 73.94 140.68 12.72
C LEU A 647 74.63 140.28 14.03
N LYS A 648 75.29 139.13 14.07
CA LYS A 648 75.80 138.51 15.30
C LYS A 648 76.93 139.33 15.92
N LEU A 649 77.86 139.84 15.10
CA LEU A 649 78.92 140.77 15.53
C LEU A 649 78.41 142.11 16.10
N LYS A 650 77.18 142.52 15.77
CA LYS A 650 76.57 143.77 16.27
C LYS A 650 75.71 143.59 17.51
N THR A 651 75.28 142.37 17.82
CA THR A 651 74.22 142.13 18.81
C THR A 651 74.72 141.38 20.04
N ASP A 652 75.51 140.32 19.83
CA ASP A 652 76.01 139.45 20.92
C ASP A 652 76.92 140.21 21.90
N LEU A 653 77.64 141.23 21.41
CA LEU A 653 78.50 142.08 22.23
C LEU A 653 77.72 142.92 23.25
N LYS A 654 76.53 143.44 22.89
CA LYS A 654 75.94 144.54 23.67
C LYS A 654 75.47 144.05 25.03
N THR A 655 74.41 143.24 25.08
CA THR A 655 73.74 142.94 26.35
C THR A 655 73.23 141.49 26.45
N ALA A 656 74.17 140.56 26.41
CA ALA A 656 74.09 139.39 27.30
C ALA A 656 73.99 139.82 28.78
N GLN A 657 74.56 140.99 29.14
CA GLN A 657 74.50 141.61 30.47
C GLN A 657 73.07 141.90 30.98
N GLU A 658 72.13 142.33 30.14
CA GLU A 658 70.76 142.68 30.60
C GLU A 658 69.91 141.42 30.89
N LYS A 659 70.17 140.30 30.21
CA LYS A 659 69.28 139.12 30.25
C LYS A 659 69.48 138.20 31.45
N TYR A 660 70.70 138.13 31.99
CA TYR A 660 70.99 137.27 33.14
C TYR A 660 70.13 137.60 34.38
N MET A 661 69.84 138.89 34.60
CA MET A 661 69.02 139.34 35.72
C MET A 661 67.56 138.87 35.62
N GLY A 662 66.94 138.98 34.45
CA GLY A 662 65.52 138.65 34.27
C GLY A 662 65.21 137.15 34.40
N SER A 663 66.10 136.29 33.88
CA SER A 663 65.90 134.83 33.92
C SER A 663 65.93 134.22 35.33
N GLN A 664 66.38 134.97 36.34
CA GLN A 664 66.39 134.48 37.73
C GLN A 664 65.00 134.57 38.41
N GLU A 665 64.14 135.51 37.97
CA GLU A 665 62.81 135.72 38.54
C GLU A 665 61.75 134.80 37.90
N GLU A 666 61.84 134.55 36.59
CA GLU A 666 60.91 133.67 35.86
C GLU A 666 60.96 132.20 36.32
N LEU A 667 62.13 131.72 36.76
CA LEU A 667 62.35 130.32 37.14
C LEU A 667 61.44 129.89 38.31
N ALA A 668 61.28 130.77 39.32
CA ALA A 668 60.47 130.49 40.51
C ALA A 668 58.97 130.34 40.20
N VAL A 669 58.48 130.94 39.11
CA VAL A 669 57.09 130.80 38.67
C VAL A 669 56.87 129.45 37.98
N GLN A 670 57.87 128.98 37.21
CA GLN A 670 57.78 127.73 36.45
C GLN A 670 57.79 126.48 37.37
N GLU A 671 58.52 126.51 38.48
CA GLU A 671 58.50 125.41 39.47
C GLU A 671 57.11 125.21 40.11
N ALA A 672 56.36 126.29 40.34
CA ALA A 672 55.00 126.21 40.89
C ALA A 672 54.01 125.55 39.92
N GLU A 673 54.10 125.86 38.62
CA GLU A 673 53.22 125.27 37.60
C GLU A 673 53.57 123.81 37.31
N LEU A 674 54.86 123.43 37.29
CA LEU A 674 55.30 122.04 37.12
C LEU A 674 54.66 121.09 38.13
N ASN A 675 54.62 121.49 39.41
CA ASN A 675 54.00 120.69 40.47
C ASN A 675 52.49 120.49 40.26
N ARG A 676 51.78 121.50 39.73
CA ARG A 676 50.35 121.43 39.39
C ARG A 676 50.08 120.47 38.23
N LEU A 677 50.89 120.50 37.16
CA LEU A 677 50.76 119.55 36.06
C LEU A 677 51.08 118.11 36.49
N ASN A 678 52.09 117.90 37.35
CA ASN A 678 52.48 116.57 37.81
C ASN A 678 51.37 115.87 38.62
N GLN A 679 50.63 116.61 39.45
CA GLN A 679 49.44 116.08 40.13
C GLN A 679 48.34 115.67 39.14
N LYS A 680 48.09 116.47 38.10
CA LYS A 680 47.08 116.15 37.07
C LYS A 680 47.50 114.96 36.19
N LEU A 681 48.80 114.80 35.92
CA LEU A 681 49.34 113.63 35.21
C LEU A 681 49.03 112.33 35.95
N LYS A 682 49.23 112.30 37.29
CA LYS A 682 48.94 111.11 38.10
C LYS A 682 47.47 110.70 38.09
N ALA A 683 46.54 111.67 38.11
CA ALA A 683 45.11 111.37 38.01
C ALA A 683 44.78 110.64 36.69
N LEU A 684 45.24 111.19 35.56
CA LEU A 684 45.05 110.61 34.23
C LEU A 684 45.77 109.26 34.05
N GLN A 685 46.88 109.03 34.76
CA GLN A 685 47.57 107.73 34.77
C GLN A 685 46.78 106.64 35.49
N ASN A 686 46.04 106.97 36.55
CA ASN A 686 45.15 106.02 37.23
C ASN A 686 43.91 105.71 36.38
N GLU A 687 43.25 106.74 35.83
CA GLU A 687 42.09 106.58 34.93
C GLU A 687 42.43 105.69 33.72
N LEU A 688 43.64 105.84 33.15
CA LEU A 688 44.14 104.97 32.06
C LEU A 688 44.43 103.52 32.50
N HIS A 689 44.70 103.27 33.77
CA HIS A 689 44.89 101.90 34.29
C HIS A 689 43.53 101.21 34.48
N GLU A 690 42.56 101.90 35.09
CA GLU A 690 41.20 101.39 35.29
C GLU A 690 40.48 101.11 33.96
N LEU A 691 40.66 101.98 32.96
CA LEU A 691 40.19 101.75 31.59
C LEU A 691 40.89 100.57 30.90
N LYS A 692 42.18 100.35 31.15
CA LYS A 692 42.91 99.23 30.56
C LYS A 692 42.46 97.89 31.15
N ASP A 693 42.28 97.83 32.46
CA ASP A 693 41.91 96.60 33.15
C ASP A 693 40.47 96.19 32.79
N THR A 694 39.54 97.15 32.73
CA THR A 694 38.17 96.90 32.24
C THR A 694 38.10 96.53 30.76
N CYS A 695 39.00 97.03 29.90
CA CYS A 695 39.14 96.51 28.54
C CYS A 695 39.66 95.05 28.51
N SER A 696 40.57 94.68 29.40
CA SER A 696 41.05 93.29 29.51
C SER A 696 39.92 92.34 29.93
N GLU A 697 39.15 92.71 30.96
CA GLU A 697 37.99 91.91 31.40
C GLU A 697 36.93 91.75 30.30
N GLN A 698 36.74 92.77 29.45
CA GLN A 698 35.85 92.69 28.30
C GLN A 698 36.42 91.79 27.19
N GLU A 699 37.72 91.81 26.93
CA GLU A 699 38.37 90.95 25.92
C GLU A 699 38.39 89.48 26.37
N ASP A 700 38.58 89.20 27.67
CA ASP A 700 38.43 87.86 28.26
C ASP A 700 36.98 87.35 28.16
N GLN A 701 35.97 88.19 28.44
CA GLN A 701 34.55 87.83 28.25
C GLN A 701 34.21 87.58 26.77
N LEU A 702 34.76 88.37 25.84
CA LEU A 702 34.49 88.26 24.41
C LEU A 702 35.17 87.02 23.82
N THR A 703 36.39 86.68 24.26
CA THR A 703 37.04 85.41 23.90
C THR A 703 36.32 84.20 24.49
N GLN A 704 35.86 84.25 25.75
CA GLN A 704 35.05 83.19 26.34
C GLN A 704 33.75 82.98 25.53
N ALA A 705 32.99 84.04 25.27
CA ALA A 705 31.78 83.99 24.45
C ALA A 705 32.04 83.41 23.06
N ARG A 706 33.17 83.77 22.43
CA ARG A 706 33.59 83.23 21.13
C ARG A 706 33.84 81.72 21.18
N THR A 707 34.46 81.20 22.24
CA THR A 707 34.65 79.74 22.39
C THR A 707 33.32 79.00 22.58
N SER A 708 32.36 79.56 23.32
CA SER A 708 31.02 78.98 23.45
C SER A 708 30.21 79.00 22.16
N VAL A 709 30.34 80.07 21.35
CA VAL A 709 29.74 80.10 19.99
C VAL A 709 30.33 79.00 19.11
N GLN A 710 31.66 78.82 19.10
CA GLN A 710 32.32 77.77 18.30
C GLN A 710 31.91 76.35 18.75
N GLN A 711 31.69 76.13 20.05
CA GLN A 711 31.15 74.86 20.56
C GLN A 711 29.73 74.61 20.06
N LEU A 712 28.83 75.60 20.16
CA LEU A 712 27.45 75.50 19.66
C LEU A 712 27.36 75.36 18.14
N GLU A 713 28.29 75.97 17.38
CA GLU A 713 28.38 75.78 15.93
C GLU A 713 28.78 74.34 15.56
N HIS A 714 29.72 73.75 16.30
CA HIS A 714 30.15 72.36 16.11
C HIS A 714 29.05 71.35 16.53
N GLU A 715 28.38 71.57 17.66
CA GLU A 715 27.21 70.77 18.07
C GLU A 715 26.08 70.83 17.03
N ARG A 716 25.82 72.01 16.46
CA ARG A 716 24.85 72.18 15.37
C ARG A 716 25.26 71.42 14.11
N GLU A 717 26.54 71.37 13.76
CA GLU A 717 27.04 70.61 12.61
C GLU A 717 26.86 69.11 12.80
N ILE A 718 27.21 68.57 13.98
CA ILE A 718 26.98 67.15 14.33
C ILE A 718 25.48 66.81 14.24
N LEU A 719 24.62 67.60 14.88
CA LEU A 719 23.16 67.39 14.83
C LEU A 719 22.59 67.51 13.41
N MET A 720 23.12 68.38 12.57
CA MET A 720 22.71 68.51 11.17
C MET A 720 23.13 67.29 10.35
N GLU A 721 24.33 66.75 10.59
CA GLU A 721 24.81 65.53 9.94
C GLU A 721 24.03 64.29 10.39
N GLU A 722 23.68 64.18 11.68
CA GLU A 722 22.76 63.16 12.20
C GLU A 722 21.37 63.26 11.57
N ILE A 723 20.78 64.45 11.46
CA ILE A 723 19.50 64.67 10.78
C ILE A 723 19.59 64.26 9.30
N GLN A 724 20.69 64.60 8.61
CA GLN A 724 20.91 64.25 7.22
C GLN A 724 21.11 62.74 7.01
N ASN A 725 21.69 62.04 7.99
CA ASN A 725 21.81 60.58 7.98
C ASN A 725 20.46 59.90 8.27
N ASN A 726 19.69 60.42 9.23
CA ASN A 726 18.33 59.96 9.52
C ASN A 726 17.38 60.16 8.33
N LEU A 727 17.51 61.25 7.57
CA LEU A 727 16.76 61.46 6.32
C LEU A 727 17.10 60.40 5.25
N LYS A 728 18.37 60.00 5.11
CA LYS A 728 18.77 58.90 4.22
C LYS A 728 18.16 57.57 4.67
N ASN A 729 18.21 57.28 5.97
CA ASN A 729 17.63 56.06 6.55
C ASN A 729 16.11 55.99 6.32
N VAL A 730 15.39 57.11 6.53
CA VAL A 730 13.94 57.20 6.25
C VAL A 730 13.66 57.02 4.75
N ALA A 731 14.46 57.59 3.86
CA ALA A 731 14.30 57.38 2.41
C ALA A 731 14.55 55.93 1.98
N GLN A 732 15.57 55.26 2.55
CA GLN A 732 15.83 53.84 2.33
C GLN A 732 14.68 52.97 2.87
N LEU A 733 14.16 53.26 4.06
CA LEU A 733 12.99 52.58 4.61
C LEU A 733 11.73 52.79 3.76
N HIS A 734 11.55 53.95 3.15
CA HIS A 734 10.45 54.21 2.20
C HIS A 734 10.59 53.38 0.92
N ASN A 735 11.79 53.34 0.32
CA ASN A 735 12.06 52.46 -0.82
C ASN A 735 11.83 50.98 -0.49
N ASN A 736 12.31 50.51 0.67
CA ASN A 736 12.11 49.13 1.11
C ASN A 736 10.62 48.82 1.35
N LEU A 737 9.86 49.79 1.86
CA LEU A 737 8.41 49.69 2.03
C LEU A 737 7.67 49.64 0.67
N ASP A 738 8.10 50.42 -0.32
CA ASP A 738 7.48 50.41 -1.65
C ASP A 738 7.87 49.16 -2.48
N VAL A 739 9.09 48.65 -2.34
CA VAL A 739 9.50 47.35 -2.89
C VAL A 739 8.70 46.22 -2.27
N THR A 740 8.49 46.22 -0.95
CA THR A 740 7.66 45.20 -0.28
C THR A 740 6.17 45.32 -0.62
N LYS A 741 5.63 46.53 -0.83
CA LYS A 741 4.29 46.71 -1.42
C LYS A 741 4.20 46.13 -2.83
N GLN A 742 5.18 46.37 -3.71
CA GLN A 742 5.19 45.84 -5.07
C GLN A 742 5.30 44.30 -5.10
N ALA A 743 6.14 43.72 -4.24
CA ALA A 743 6.22 42.28 -4.04
C ALA A 743 4.87 41.71 -3.57
N HIS A 744 4.27 42.31 -2.53
CA HIS A 744 2.99 41.83 -2.00
C HIS A 744 1.82 42.00 -3.00
N ASN A 745 1.82 43.05 -3.82
CA ASN A 745 0.82 43.26 -4.87
C ASN A 745 0.98 42.26 -6.03
N THR A 746 2.21 41.96 -6.45
CA THR A 746 2.45 40.92 -7.47
C THR A 746 2.16 39.52 -6.95
N ASP A 747 2.34 39.25 -5.66
CA ASP A 747 1.85 38.02 -5.03
C ASP A 747 0.33 37.97 -4.92
N LEU A 748 -0.36 39.07 -4.60
CA LEU A 748 -1.83 39.14 -4.64
C LEU A 748 -2.36 38.90 -6.07
N GLU A 749 -1.69 39.38 -7.11
CA GLU A 749 -1.99 39.07 -8.50
C GLU A 749 -1.77 37.58 -8.83
N ARG A 750 -0.65 36.99 -8.38
CA ARG A 750 -0.39 35.54 -8.51
C ARG A 750 -1.46 34.70 -7.81
N TRP A 751 -1.83 35.05 -6.58
CA TRP A 751 -2.90 34.35 -5.84
C TRP A 751 -4.26 34.53 -6.50
N SER A 752 -4.57 35.71 -7.04
CA SER A 752 -5.80 35.94 -7.81
C SER A 752 -5.85 35.12 -9.10
N GLN A 753 -4.72 34.97 -9.80
CA GLN A 753 -4.59 34.10 -10.98
C GLN A 753 -4.71 32.62 -10.58
N LYS A 754 -4.07 32.20 -9.48
CA LYS A 754 -4.15 30.85 -8.91
C LYS A 754 -5.60 30.48 -8.54
N ILE A 755 -6.32 31.38 -7.88
CA ILE A 755 -7.74 31.24 -7.55
C ILE A 755 -8.59 31.16 -8.83
N SER A 756 -8.32 31.99 -9.85
CA SER A 756 -9.02 31.93 -11.14
C SER A 756 -8.81 30.60 -11.89
N LEU A 757 -7.61 30.01 -11.79
CA LEU A 757 -7.32 28.68 -12.35
C LEU A 757 -8.03 27.57 -11.55
N LEU A 758 -7.90 27.57 -10.22
CA LEU A 758 -8.59 26.61 -9.34
C LEU A 758 -10.11 26.68 -9.50
N GLN A 759 -10.69 27.86 -9.72
CA GLN A 759 -12.12 28.03 -10.00
C GLN A 759 -12.52 27.43 -11.36
N LYS A 760 -11.65 27.49 -12.37
CA LYS A 760 -11.89 26.82 -13.67
C LYS A 760 -11.76 25.32 -13.58
N GLU A 761 -10.75 24.82 -12.86
CA GLU A 761 -10.54 23.39 -12.59
C GLU A 761 -11.72 22.83 -11.78
N LEU A 762 -12.17 23.51 -10.72
CA LEU A 762 -13.36 23.16 -9.94
C LEU A 762 -14.63 23.14 -10.80
N ASN A 763 -14.80 24.12 -11.71
CA ASN A 763 -15.94 24.16 -12.62
C ASN A 763 -15.88 23.02 -13.68
N SER A 764 -14.69 22.65 -14.18
CA SER A 764 -14.52 21.48 -15.08
C SER A 764 -14.87 20.19 -14.34
N ASN A 765 -14.29 19.98 -13.15
CA ASN A 765 -14.57 18.83 -12.30
C ASN A 765 -16.05 18.74 -11.92
N ALA A 766 -16.74 19.87 -11.71
CA ALA A 766 -18.19 19.89 -11.46
C ALA A 766 -19.01 19.48 -12.70
N ILE A 767 -18.61 19.89 -13.91
CA ILE A 767 -19.24 19.45 -15.17
C ILE A 767 -18.97 17.95 -15.40
N GLU A 768 -17.75 17.48 -15.19
CA GLU A 768 -17.37 16.06 -15.32
C GLU A 768 -18.08 15.17 -14.27
N LEU A 769 -18.29 15.69 -13.05
CA LEU A 769 -19.09 15.05 -12.02
C LEU A 769 -20.58 15.03 -12.39
N GLN A 770 -21.10 16.08 -13.02
CA GLN A 770 -22.48 16.15 -13.50
C GLN A 770 -22.73 15.21 -14.69
N ASP A 771 -21.78 15.10 -15.63
CA ASP A 771 -21.80 14.17 -16.76
C ASP A 771 -21.70 12.71 -16.31
N SER A 772 -20.89 12.43 -15.29
CA SER A 772 -20.80 11.07 -14.71
C SER A 772 -22.03 10.73 -13.87
N LEU A 773 -22.64 11.69 -13.16
CA LEU A 773 -23.98 11.54 -12.57
C LEU A 773 -25.05 11.26 -13.65
N GLY A 774 -24.99 11.95 -14.79
CA GLY A 774 -25.84 11.68 -15.96
C GLY A 774 -25.72 10.23 -16.43
N LYS A 775 -24.49 9.76 -16.67
CA LYS A 775 -24.21 8.36 -17.07
C LYS A 775 -24.66 7.35 -16.01
N ILE A 776 -24.53 7.65 -14.72
CA ILE A 776 -25.04 6.82 -13.63
C ILE A 776 -26.58 6.78 -13.64
N GLN A 777 -27.25 7.88 -13.95
CA GLN A 777 -28.71 7.95 -14.11
C GLN A 777 -29.19 7.17 -15.34
N GLU A 778 -28.44 7.21 -16.46
CA GLU A 778 -28.67 6.40 -17.66
C GLU A 778 -28.50 4.91 -17.35
N TYR A 779 -27.38 4.49 -16.75
CA TYR A 779 -27.15 3.10 -16.34
C TYR A 779 -28.19 2.60 -15.33
N LYS A 780 -28.67 3.47 -14.43
CA LYS A 780 -29.76 3.15 -13.51
C LYS A 780 -31.09 2.95 -14.24
N THR A 781 -31.37 3.74 -15.27
CA THR A 781 -32.57 3.60 -16.12
C THR A 781 -32.50 2.32 -16.93
N MET A 782 -31.37 2.06 -17.61
CA MET A 782 -31.12 0.81 -18.33
C MET A 782 -31.14 -0.41 -17.39
N GLY A 783 -30.71 -0.27 -16.14
CA GLY A 783 -30.84 -1.30 -15.10
C GLY A 783 -32.29 -1.60 -14.70
N VAL A 784 -33.17 -0.59 -14.70
CA VAL A 784 -34.62 -0.79 -14.52
C VAL A 784 -35.22 -1.48 -15.75
N GLU A 785 -34.90 -1.01 -16.97
CA GLU A 785 -35.37 -1.66 -18.21
C GLU A 785 -34.91 -3.13 -18.31
N LEU A 786 -33.66 -3.44 -17.94
CA LEU A 786 -33.16 -4.81 -17.89
C LEU A 786 -33.87 -5.65 -16.82
N LYS A 787 -34.26 -5.05 -15.68
CA LYS A 787 -35.04 -5.71 -14.63
C LYS A 787 -36.49 -5.99 -15.08
N GLU A 788 -37.15 -5.04 -15.73
CA GLU A 788 -38.48 -5.25 -16.32
C GLU A 788 -38.46 -6.32 -17.43
N ASN A 789 -37.41 -6.34 -18.26
CA ASN A 789 -37.23 -7.40 -19.26
C ASN A 789 -36.91 -8.76 -18.62
N LEU A 790 -36.19 -8.80 -17.49
CA LEU A 790 -35.97 -10.03 -16.72
C LEU A 790 -37.28 -10.55 -16.12
N GLU A 791 -38.04 -9.71 -15.40
CA GLU A 791 -39.34 -10.06 -14.80
C GLU A 791 -40.33 -10.55 -15.86
N LYS A 792 -40.35 -9.92 -17.03
CA LYS A 792 -41.14 -10.36 -18.20
C LYS A 792 -40.67 -11.71 -18.76
N THR A 793 -39.37 -11.99 -18.74
CA THR A 793 -38.80 -13.27 -19.17
C THR A 793 -39.09 -14.37 -18.15
N GLU A 794 -39.05 -14.07 -16.85
CA GLU A 794 -39.46 -14.96 -15.76
C GLU A 794 -40.96 -15.27 -15.82
N GLN A 795 -41.81 -14.29 -16.14
CA GLN A 795 -43.24 -14.51 -16.38
C GLN A 795 -43.47 -15.44 -17.59
N LEU A 796 -42.81 -15.18 -18.73
CA LEU A 796 -42.91 -16.04 -19.91
C LEU A 796 -42.37 -17.46 -19.66
N HIS A 797 -41.33 -17.59 -18.84
CA HIS A 797 -40.82 -18.89 -18.38
C HIS A 797 -41.83 -19.61 -17.47
N LEU A 798 -42.51 -18.89 -16.56
CA LEU A 798 -43.56 -19.45 -15.71
C LEU A 798 -44.78 -19.88 -16.53
N GLU A 799 -45.19 -19.09 -17.52
CA GLU A 799 -46.24 -19.46 -18.48
C GLU A 799 -45.85 -20.70 -19.29
N ALA A 800 -44.62 -20.78 -19.81
CA ALA A 800 -44.10 -21.95 -20.49
C ALA A 800 -44.02 -23.19 -19.58
N MET A 801 -43.59 -23.03 -18.32
CA MET A 801 -43.53 -24.09 -17.32
C MET A 801 -44.94 -24.62 -16.96
N ASN A 802 -45.93 -23.74 -16.85
CA ASN A 802 -47.33 -24.12 -16.67
C ASN A 802 -47.89 -24.86 -17.91
N MET A 803 -47.48 -24.48 -19.12
CA MET A 803 -47.82 -25.23 -20.34
C MET A 803 -47.15 -26.60 -20.38
N VAL A 804 -45.89 -26.72 -19.94
CA VAL A 804 -45.20 -28.02 -19.80
C VAL A 804 -45.90 -28.92 -18.78
N ASP A 805 -46.31 -28.40 -17.62
CA ASP A 805 -47.12 -29.13 -16.62
C ASP A 805 -48.46 -29.62 -17.19
N GLN A 806 -49.16 -28.79 -17.98
CA GLN A 806 -50.39 -29.20 -18.68
C GLN A 806 -50.14 -30.29 -19.72
N HIS A 807 -49.04 -30.19 -20.49
CA HIS A 807 -48.63 -31.23 -21.43
C HIS A 807 -48.20 -32.51 -20.72
N GLU A 808 -47.49 -32.43 -19.59
CA GLU A 808 -47.10 -33.60 -18.80
C GLU A 808 -48.32 -34.29 -18.17
N LYS A 809 -49.29 -33.55 -17.63
CA LYS A 809 -50.58 -34.10 -17.17
C LYS A 809 -51.35 -34.77 -18.31
N THR A 810 -51.28 -34.21 -19.52
CA THR A 810 -51.86 -34.83 -20.74
C THR A 810 -51.14 -36.12 -21.10
N ILE A 811 -49.81 -36.14 -21.05
CA ILE A 811 -48.96 -37.32 -21.30
C ILE A 811 -49.18 -38.40 -20.23
N GLN A 812 -49.34 -38.04 -18.95
CA GLN A 812 -49.68 -38.97 -17.87
C GLN A 812 -51.07 -39.60 -18.07
N LYS A 813 -52.06 -38.82 -18.52
CA LYS A 813 -53.38 -39.32 -18.92
C LYS A 813 -53.28 -40.28 -20.12
N GLN A 814 -52.55 -39.91 -21.17
CA GLN A 814 -52.30 -40.78 -22.34
C GLN A 814 -51.54 -42.06 -21.96
N ASN A 815 -50.53 -41.98 -21.08
CA ASN A 815 -49.81 -43.15 -20.57
C ASN A 815 -50.71 -44.07 -19.72
N SER A 816 -51.68 -43.50 -19.00
CA SER A 816 -52.69 -44.27 -18.26
C SER A 816 -53.64 -44.99 -19.22
N GLU A 817 -54.10 -44.30 -20.27
CA GLU A 817 -54.92 -44.90 -21.34
C GLU A 817 -54.16 -45.98 -22.12
N ILE A 818 -52.88 -45.77 -22.42
CA ILE A 818 -51.98 -46.79 -22.98
C ILE A 818 -51.78 -47.95 -22.01
N GLY A 819 -51.73 -47.70 -20.69
CA GLY A 819 -51.71 -48.73 -19.65
C GLY A 819 -52.95 -49.62 -19.68
N CYS A 820 -54.14 -49.01 -19.72
CA CYS A 820 -55.42 -49.71 -19.87
C CYS A 820 -55.49 -50.50 -21.19
N LEU A 821 -55.02 -49.92 -22.31
CA LEU A 821 -54.96 -50.60 -23.60
C LEU A 821 -53.96 -51.77 -23.59
N ARG A 822 -52.81 -51.65 -22.90
CA ARG A 822 -51.86 -52.75 -22.71
C ARG A 822 -52.44 -53.87 -21.85
N GLN A 823 -53.19 -53.56 -20.79
CA GLN A 823 -53.95 -54.56 -20.03
C GLN A 823 -55.01 -55.24 -20.90
N HIS A 824 -55.74 -54.48 -21.74
CA HIS A 824 -56.70 -55.06 -22.68
C HIS A 824 -56.03 -55.95 -23.74
N MET A 825 -54.85 -55.58 -24.24
CA MET A 825 -54.06 -56.45 -25.12
C MET A 825 -53.57 -57.70 -24.39
N SER A 826 -53.16 -57.60 -23.12
CA SER A 826 -52.83 -58.77 -22.29
C SER A 826 -54.03 -59.70 -22.20
N LEU A 827 -55.20 -59.21 -21.79
CA LEU A 827 -56.42 -60.02 -21.66
C LEU A 827 -56.89 -60.64 -22.99
N LEU A 828 -56.64 -59.98 -24.12
CA LEU A 828 -56.85 -60.56 -25.45
C LEU A 828 -55.81 -61.64 -25.78
N GLN A 829 -54.55 -61.42 -25.44
CA GLN A 829 -53.47 -62.38 -25.66
C GLN A 829 -53.62 -63.61 -24.75
N ASP A 830 -54.03 -63.43 -23.50
CA ASP A 830 -54.42 -64.46 -22.55
C ASP A 830 -55.55 -65.32 -23.16
N LYS A 831 -56.62 -64.69 -23.66
CA LYS A 831 -57.70 -65.38 -24.42
C LYS A 831 -57.23 -66.09 -25.69
N VAL A 832 -56.20 -65.58 -26.38
CA VAL A 832 -55.59 -66.26 -27.53
C VAL A 832 -54.81 -67.49 -27.05
N THR A 833 -54.07 -67.42 -25.93
CA THR A 833 -53.41 -68.60 -25.36
C THR A 833 -54.41 -69.62 -24.79
N GLU A 834 -55.52 -69.16 -24.20
CA GLU A 834 -56.64 -70.00 -23.78
C GLU A 834 -57.26 -70.73 -24.98
N SER A 835 -57.51 -70.01 -26.08
CA SER A 835 -58.01 -70.57 -27.35
C SER A 835 -57.01 -71.55 -27.97
N GLN A 836 -55.71 -71.28 -27.93
CA GLN A 836 -54.66 -72.20 -28.39
C GLN A 836 -54.57 -73.45 -27.50
N ASN A 837 -54.69 -73.30 -26.19
CA ASN A 837 -54.71 -74.42 -25.26
C ASN A 837 -55.98 -75.26 -25.44
N GLN A 838 -57.14 -74.64 -25.67
CA GLN A 838 -58.39 -75.34 -25.98
C GLN A 838 -58.36 -76.00 -27.37
N THR A 839 -57.58 -75.47 -28.32
CA THR A 839 -57.27 -76.13 -29.60
C THR A 839 -56.43 -77.39 -29.36
N LYS A 840 -55.36 -77.33 -28.55
CA LYS A 840 -54.56 -78.51 -28.15
C LYS A 840 -55.37 -79.54 -27.35
N VAL A 841 -56.30 -79.10 -26.50
CA VAL A 841 -57.25 -80.01 -25.82
C VAL A 841 -58.17 -80.68 -26.84
N SER A 842 -58.64 -79.96 -27.85
CA SER A 842 -59.46 -80.52 -28.93
C SER A 842 -58.68 -81.53 -29.78
N GLU A 843 -57.41 -81.23 -30.07
CA GLU A 843 -56.45 -82.09 -30.80
C GLU A 843 -56.17 -83.39 -30.03
N SER A 844 -55.83 -83.30 -28.74
CA SER A 844 -55.67 -84.48 -27.86
C SER A 844 -56.98 -85.26 -27.65
N THR A 845 -58.14 -84.60 -27.67
CA THR A 845 -59.45 -85.27 -27.62
C THR A 845 -59.73 -86.05 -28.91
N ALA A 846 -59.29 -85.56 -30.07
CA ALA A 846 -59.38 -86.30 -31.34
C ALA A 846 -58.51 -87.58 -31.34
N ASP A 847 -57.31 -87.52 -30.75
CA ASP A 847 -56.48 -88.73 -30.58
C ASP A 847 -57.05 -89.71 -29.53
N VAL A 848 -57.71 -89.22 -28.47
CA VAL A 848 -58.51 -90.08 -27.56
C VAL A 848 -59.67 -90.75 -28.30
N PHE A 849 -60.32 -90.07 -29.25
CA PHE A 849 -61.33 -90.71 -30.10
C PHE A 849 -60.73 -91.76 -31.05
N LYS A 850 -59.55 -91.53 -31.66
CA LYS A 850 -58.83 -92.58 -32.42
C LYS A 850 -58.54 -93.80 -31.55
N GLN A 851 -57.98 -93.60 -30.35
CA GLN A 851 -57.69 -94.70 -29.43
C GLN A 851 -58.95 -95.47 -29.01
N LYS A 852 -60.09 -94.79 -28.81
CA LYS A 852 -61.37 -95.46 -28.53
C LYS A 852 -61.91 -96.26 -29.71
N TYR A 853 -61.73 -95.79 -30.95
CA TYR A 853 -62.11 -96.58 -32.12
C TYR A 853 -61.21 -97.79 -32.31
N GLN A 854 -59.89 -97.66 -32.12
CA GLN A 854 -58.97 -98.80 -32.13
C GLN A 854 -59.34 -99.83 -31.03
N ALA A 855 -59.48 -99.39 -29.78
CA ALA A 855 -59.84 -100.27 -28.66
C ALA A 855 -61.20 -100.95 -28.84
N ASN A 856 -62.18 -100.31 -29.50
CA ASN A 856 -63.44 -100.96 -29.86
C ASN A 856 -63.28 -102.00 -30.97
N THR A 857 -62.38 -101.78 -31.95
CA THR A 857 -62.04 -102.79 -32.97
C THR A 857 -61.34 -103.99 -32.34
N ASP A 858 -60.36 -103.75 -31.48
CA ASP A 858 -59.63 -104.79 -30.75
C ASP A 858 -60.59 -105.58 -29.85
N ARG A 859 -61.53 -104.89 -29.17
CA ARG A 859 -62.55 -105.51 -28.31
C ARG A 859 -63.62 -106.30 -29.07
N VAL A 860 -63.89 -105.99 -30.35
CA VAL A 860 -64.70 -106.88 -31.21
C VAL A 860 -63.93 -108.16 -31.51
N GLN A 861 -62.64 -108.08 -31.83
CA GLN A 861 -61.79 -109.27 -32.03
C GLN A 861 -61.59 -110.09 -30.75
N GLU A 862 -61.58 -109.45 -29.57
CA GLU A 862 -61.64 -110.15 -28.28
C GLU A 862 -62.97 -110.88 -28.07
N LEU A 863 -64.11 -110.29 -28.47
CA LEU A 863 -65.43 -110.93 -28.34
C LEU A 863 -65.64 -112.05 -29.37
N GLU A 864 -65.12 -111.90 -30.59
CA GLU A 864 -65.06 -112.99 -31.59
C GLU A 864 -64.19 -114.15 -31.09
N LYS A 865 -63.04 -113.85 -30.47
CA LYS A 865 -62.25 -114.85 -29.72
C LYS A 865 -63.01 -115.43 -28.52
N LEU A 866 -63.80 -114.64 -27.80
CA LEU A 866 -64.56 -115.15 -26.65
C LEU A 866 -65.63 -116.16 -27.08
N VAL A 867 -66.27 -115.95 -28.23
CA VAL A 867 -67.20 -116.92 -28.82
C VAL A 867 -66.47 -118.17 -29.29
N GLN A 868 -65.34 -118.04 -30.01
CA GLN A 868 -64.50 -119.19 -30.40
C GLN A 868 -64.03 -119.98 -29.17
N ASN A 869 -63.58 -119.29 -28.13
CA ASN A 869 -63.17 -119.91 -26.86
C ASN A 869 -64.35 -120.64 -26.20
N LEU A 870 -65.57 -120.13 -26.23
CA LEU A 870 -66.74 -120.83 -25.68
C LEU A 870 -67.16 -122.06 -26.51
N GLU A 871 -66.92 -122.06 -27.82
CA GLU A 871 -67.11 -123.22 -28.69
C GLU A 871 -66.03 -124.30 -28.46
N ASP A 872 -64.79 -123.91 -28.15
CA ASP A 872 -63.71 -124.83 -27.78
C ASP A 872 -63.75 -125.23 -26.29
N ASP A 873 -64.25 -124.41 -25.36
CA ASP A 873 -64.45 -124.75 -23.93
C ASP A 873 -65.49 -125.87 -23.77
N LEU A 874 -66.54 -125.87 -24.60
CA LEU A 874 -67.53 -126.95 -24.66
C LEU A 874 -66.92 -128.29 -25.12
N LYS A 875 -65.82 -128.21 -25.87
CA LYS A 875 -65.10 -129.31 -26.50
C LYS A 875 -64.00 -129.84 -25.58
N ASP A 876 -63.25 -128.96 -24.93
CA ASP A 876 -62.23 -129.32 -23.94
C ASP A 876 -62.80 -129.66 -22.56
N SER A 877 -64.02 -129.24 -22.22
CA SER A 877 -64.79 -129.86 -21.12
C SER A 877 -65.06 -131.36 -21.37
N SER A 878 -65.16 -131.78 -22.64
CA SER A 878 -65.24 -133.19 -23.02
C SER A 878 -63.87 -133.87 -22.94
N THR A 879 -62.79 -133.18 -23.36
CA THR A 879 -61.41 -133.68 -23.26
C THR A 879 -60.98 -133.87 -21.79
N GLN A 880 -61.37 -132.99 -20.86
CA GLN A 880 -61.04 -133.14 -19.43
C GLN A 880 -61.73 -134.35 -18.76
N ILE A 881 -62.86 -134.84 -19.28
CA ILE A 881 -63.47 -136.10 -18.84
C ILE A 881 -62.56 -137.31 -19.19
N PHE A 882 -61.71 -137.19 -20.21
CA PHE A 882 -60.77 -138.24 -20.61
C PHE A 882 -59.60 -138.39 -19.61
N GLU A 883 -58.94 -137.29 -19.25
CA GLU A 883 -57.74 -137.32 -18.39
C GLU A 883 -58.04 -137.60 -16.91
N VAL A 884 -59.26 -137.26 -16.43
CA VAL A 884 -59.77 -137.68 -15.12
C VAL A 884 -59.88 -139.21 -15.02
N ASN A 885 -60.11 -139.91 -16.12
CA ASN A 885 -60.13 -141.38 -16.13
C ASN A 885 -58.72 -141.99 -16.11
N GLU A 886 -57.74 -141.40 -16.82
CA GLU A 886 -56.40 -141.99 -16.95
C GLU A 886 -55.58 -141.94 -15.65
N THR A 887 -55.67 -140.85 -14.88
CA THR A 887 -54.89 -140.70 -13.64
C THR A 887 -55.44 -141.54 -12.48
N LEU A 888 -56.76 -141.57 -12.28
CA LEU A 888 -57.40 -142.30 -11.18
C LEU A 888 -57.62 -143.79 -11.49
N HIS A 889 -57.39 -144.24 -12.73
CA HIS A 889 -57.20 -145.66 -13.05
C HIS A 889 -56.13 -146.31 -12.14
N ASN A 890 -55.04 -145.59 -11.84
CA ASN A 890 -53.95 -146.09 -11.00
C ASN A 890 -54.33 -146.17 -9.51
N LEU A 891 -55.04 -145.15 -9.00
CA LEU A 891 -55.55 -145.15 -7.62
C LEU A 891 -56.59 -146.26 -7.38
N LYS A 892 -57.31 -146.68 -8.43
CA LYS A 892 -58.25 -147.79 -8.38
C LYS A 892 -57.55 -149.15 -8.25
N ASP A 893 -56.42 -149.34 -8.92
CA ASP A 893 -55.69 -150.61 -8.93
C ASP A 893 -54.92 -150.87 -7.62
N GLU A 894 -54.34 -149.84 -6.99
CA GLU A 894 -53.75 -150.01 -5.64
C GLU A 894 -54.83 -150.27 -4.58
N MET A 895 -55.99 -149.60 -4.64
CA MET A 895 -57.06 -149.81 -3.65
C MET A 895 -57.76 -151.17 -3.81
N LEU A 896 -57.88 -151.69 -5.03
CA LEU A 896 -58.40 -153.04 -5.34
C LEU A 896 -57.62 -154.18 -4.66
N THR A 897 -56.36 -153.95 -4.26
CA THR A 897 -55.55 -154.93 -3.52
C THR A 897 -55.55 -154.72 -2.00
N LEU A 898 -55.82 -153.49 -1.53
CA LEU A 898 -55.90 -153.19 -0.09
C LEU A 898 -57.23 -153.64 0.53
N GLN A 899 -58.39 -153.34 -0.07
CA GLN A 899 -59.68 -153.64 0.58
C GLN A 899 -60.10 -155.13 0.50
N ARG A 900 -59.63 -155.92 -0.47
CA ARG A 900 -59.85 -157.38 -0.44
C ARG A 900 -59.26 -158.04 0.82
N ARG A 901 -58.18 -157.44 1.34
CA ARG A 901 -57.52 -157.80 2.62
C ARG A 901 -58.27 -157.31 3.87
N TYR A 902 -59.28 -156.45 3.70
CA TYR A 902 -60.20 -155.97 4.73
C TYR A 902 -61.55 -156.69 4.65
N GLU A 903 -61.99 -157.17 3.48
CA GLU A 903 -63.17 -158.03 3.37
C GLU A 903 -62.89 -159.51 3.73
N GLU A 904 -61.64 -159.97 3.70
CA GLU A 904 -61.22 -161.15 4.51
C GLU A 904 -61.38 -160.91 6.03
N LYS A 905 -61.56 -159.65 6.47
CA LYS A 905 -61.97 -159.29 7.83
C LYS A 905 -63.49 -159.06 7.96
N CYS A 906 -64.18 -158.55 6.94
CA CYS A 906 -65.64 -158.56 6.89
C CYS A 906 -66.21 -159.98 6.94
N SER A 907 -65.58 -160.98 6.29
CA SER A 907 -65.96 -162.39 6.46
C SER A 907 -65.54 -163.04 7.80
N GLN A 908 -65.11 -162.22 8.76
CA GLN A 908 -65.03 -162.56 10.19
C GLN A 908 -66.05 -161.75 11.02
N VAL A 909 -66.83 -160.88 10.38
CA VAL A 909 -68.04 -160.20 10.86
C VAL A 909 -69.31 -160.80 10.22
N ASP A 910 -69.22 -161.42 9.04
CA ASP A 910 -70.21 -162.36 8.47
C ASP A 910 -70.50 -163.58 9.37
N THR A 911 -69.80 -163.70 10.52
CA THR A 911 -70.04 -164.67 11.60
C THR A 911 -70.15 -164.02 13.00
N CYS A 912 -70.23 -162.68 13.06
CA CYS A 912 -70.39 -161.92 14.31
C CYS A 912 -71.58 -160.92 14.28
N GLU A 913 -71.96 -160.34 13.14
CA GLU A 913 -73.17 -159.49 13.02
C GLU A 913 -74.41 -160.31 12.66
N GLU A 914 -74.26 -161.42 11.93
CA GLU A 914 -75.18 -162.57 12.01
C GLU A 914 -75.34 -163.10 13.46
N MET A 915 -74.51 -162.66 14.41
CA MET A 915 -74.56 -163.05 15.82
C MET A 915 -74.81 -161.84 16.78
N ILE A 916 -74.98 -160.62 16.26
CA ILE A 916 -75.24 -159.40 17.05
C ILE A 916 -76.59 -158.80 16.73
N ASP A 917 -76.96 -158.59 15.47
CA ASP A 917 -78.31 -158.08 15.18
C ASP A 917 -79.35 -159.19 15.06
N GLN A 918 -78.94 -160.47 15.16
CA GLN A 918 -79.84 -161.50 15.72
C GLN A 918 -80.30 -161.13 17.16
N LEU A 919 -79.53 -160.37 17.95
CA LEU A 919 -79.97 -159.86 19.26
C LEU A 919 -80.84 -158.60 19.16
N THR A 920 -80.76 -157.82 18.07
CA THR A 920 -81.52 -156.56 17.91
C THR A 920 -82.77 -156.71 17.05
N GLU A 921 -82.78 -157.61 16.07
CA GLU A 921 -84.03 -158.17 15.55
C GLU A 921 -84.77 -158.89 16.68
N GLU A 922 -84.10 -159.64 17.58
CA GLU A 922 -84.73 -160.12 18.82
C GLU A 922 -85.18 -158.98 19.75
N LEU A 923 -84.40 -157.91 19.97
CA LEU A 923 -84.79 -156.80 20.85
C LEU A 923 -85.97 -155.99 20.31
N ASN A 924 -86.00 -155.70 19.01
CA ASN A 924 -87.10 -154.97 18.39
C ASN A 924 -88.29 -155.86 18.08
N ALA A 925 -88.13 -157.16 17.79
CA ALA A 925 -89.23 -158.12 17.85
C ALA A 925 -89.74 -158.30 19.29
N CYS A 926 -88.92 -158.07 20.32
CA CYS A 926 -89.37 -157.96 21.71
C CYS A 926 -90.07 -156.62 22.00
N GLN A 927 -89.73 -155.51 21.32
CA GLN A 927 -90.52 -154.27 21.38
C GLN A 927 -91.85 -154.42 20.63
N GLU A 928 -91.86 -155.10 19.50
CA GLU A 928 -93.05 -155.46 18.72
C GLU A 928 -93.93 -156.40 19.55
N SER A 929 -93.37 -157.46 20.15
CA SER A 929 -94.05 -158.34 21.11
C SER A 929 -94.56 -157.60 22.35
N ARG A 930 -93.82 -156.61 22.89
CA ARG A 930 -94.30 -155.81 24.03
C ARG A 930 -95.39 -154.82 23.63
N LYS A 931 -95.31 -154.21 22.44
CA LYS A 931 -96.38 -153.36 21.89
C LYS A 931 -97.59 -154.20 21.46
N ASN A 932 -97.41 -155.48 21.15
CA ASN A 932 -98.49 -156.43 20.86
C ASN A 932 -99.13 -156.99 22.13
N ASN A 933 -98.37 -157.18 23.21
CA ASN A 933 -98.95 -157.29 24.55
C ASN A 933 -99.69 -156.00 24.99
N GLN A 934 -99.44 -154.86 24.32
CA GLN A 934 -100.21 -153.63 24.48
C GLN A 934 -101.34 -153.46 23.44
N GLU A 935 -101.34 -154.17 22.30
CA GLU A 935 -102.54 -154.35 21.44
C GLU A 935 -103.66 -154.96 22.29
N HIS A 936 -103.34 -156.07 22.95
CA HIS A 936 -104.36 -157.01 23.41
C HIS A 936 -105.24 -156.41 24.51
N ILE A 937 -104.71 -155.49 25.31
CA ILE A 937 -105.45 -154.76 26.34
C ILE A 937 -106.33 -153.67 25.71
N GLN A 938 -105.85 -152.86 24.76
CA GLN A 938 -106.70 -151.86 24.10
C GLN A 938 -107.78 -152.50 23.20
N GLN A 939 -107.51 -153.66 22.60
CA GLN A 939 -108.54 -154.43 21.92
C GLN A 939 -109.59 -154.96 22.91
N CYS A 940 -109.20 -155.45 24.09
CA CYS A 940 -110.16 -155.79 25.15
C CYS A 940 -111.01 -154.59 25.61
N GLU A 941 -110.41 -153.42 25.85
CA GLU A 941 -111.13 -152.26 26.39
C GLU A 941 -112.00 -151.51 25.36
N GLN A 942 -111.60 -151.41 24.08
CA GLN A 942 -112.46 -150.81 23.04
C GLN A 942 -113.39 -151.81 22.33
N ILE A 943 -113.26 -153.11 22.55
CA ILE A 943 -114.39 -154.04 22.35
C ILE A 943 -115.44 -153.80 23.44
N ILE A 944 -115.05 -153.55 24.70
CA ILE A 944 -115.99 -153.17 25.77
C ILE A 944 -116.69 -151.83 25.46
N GLN A 945 -116.00 -150.83 24.90
CA GLN A 945 -116.67 -149.56 24.55
C GLN A 945 -117.57 -149.66 23.31
N ARG A 946 -117.22 -150.45 22.28
CA ARG A 946 -118.17 -150.80 21.20
C ARG A 946 -119.44 -151.44 21.76
N LEU A 947 -119.29 -152.42 22.65
CA LEU A 947 -120.39 -153.09 23.34
C LEU A 947 -121.21 -152.18 24.29
N LYS A 948 -120.82 -150.92 24.50
CA LYS A 948 -121.60 -149.91 25.25
C LYS A 948 -122.21 -148.81 24.39
N ASP A 949 -121.48 -148.25 23.42
CA ASP A 949 -121.97 -147.11 22.63
C ASP A 949 -122.70 -147.52 21.35
N GLU A 950 -122.41 -148.68 20.73
CA GLU A 950 -123.33 -149.24 19.72
C GLU A 950 -124.68 -149.57 20.38
N ALA A 951 -124.66 -150.07 21.63
CA ALA A 951 -125.88 -150.29 22.41
C ALA A 951 -126.61 -148.98 22.77
N MET A 952 -125.92 -147.95 23.28
CA MET A 952 -126.55 -146.69 23.72
C MET A 952 -126.81 -145.66 22.61
N LYS A 953 -126.26 -145.81 21.38
CA LYS A 953 -126.64 -144.95 20.25
C LYS A 953 -127.46 -145.64 19.15
N MET A 954 -127.47 -146.97 18.99
CA MET A 954 -128.61 -147.58 18.26
C MET A 954 -129.93 -147.28 18.98
N GLN A 955 -129.93 -147.27 20.31
CA GLN A 955 -131.06 -146.78 21.13
C GLN A 955 -131.48 -145.33 20.80
N ARG A 956 -130.56 -144.48 20.30
CA ARG A 956 -130.82 -143.06 20.01
C ARG A 956 -131.09 -142.77 18.53
N GLU A 957 -130.51 -143.56 17.62
CA GLU A 957 -130.91 -143.56 16.20
C GLU A 957 -132.36 -144.03 16.00
N ILE A 958 -132.86 -144.86 16.92
CA ILE A 958 -134.29 -145.19 17.03
C ILE A 958 -135.03 -143.97 17.59
N SER A 959 -134.72 -143.50 18.81
CA SER A 959 -135.49 -142.41 19.43
C SER A 959 -135.49 -141.09 18.66
N GLU A 960 -134.40 -140.61 18.07
CA GLU A 960 -134.43 -139.34 17.29
C GLU A 960 -135.20 -139.47 15.97
N LYS A 961 -135.25 -140.68 15.36
CA LYS A 961 -136.06 -140.93 14.15
C LYS A 961 -137.54 -141.18 14.45
N GLU A 962 -137.88 -141.54 15.69
CA GLU A 962 -139.27 -141.60 16.16
C GLU A 962 -139.75 -140.23 16.70
N GLU A 963 -138.96 -139.53 17.51
CA GLU A 963 -139.39 -138.35 18.27
C GLU A 963 -139.45 -137.05 17.44
N VAL A 964 -138.64 -136.89 16.39
CA VAL A 964 -138.71 -135.69 15.52
C VAL A 964 -139.37 -135.97 14.16
N ALA A 965 -139.71 -137.24 13.88
CA ALA A 965 -140.94 -137.51 13.12
C ALA A 965 -142.15 -136.88 13.84
N ILE A 966 -142.15 -136.85 15.18
CA ILE A 966 -143.18 -136.17 15.98
C ILE A 966 -142.98 -134.64 16.06
N LEU A 967 -141.91 -134.02 15.54
CA LEU A 967 -141.86 -132.56 15.28
C LEU A 967 -142.20 -132.17 13.81
N LEU A 968 -142.55 -133.17 12.99
CA LEU A 968 -143.29 -133.02 11.74
C LEU A 968 -144.76 -133.49 11.85
N GLN A 969 -145.14 -134.16 12.94
CA GLN A 969 -146.53 -134.53 13.27
C GLN A 969 -147.12 -133.74 14.45
N SER A 970 -146.26 -133.12 15.25
CA SER A 970 -146.54 -132.25 16.39
C SER A 970 -145.45 -131.15 16.38
N GLU A 971 -145.34 -130.25 17.37
CA GLU A 971 -146.51 -129.57 17.87
C GLU A 971 -146.35 -128.10 17.47
N LEU A 972 -147.10 -127.58 16.49
CA LEU A 972 -148.55 -127.80 16.35
C LEU A 972 -149.27 -127.48 17.71
N ALA A 973 -148.50 -126.92 18.70
CA ALA A 973 -148.85 -126.34 20.01
C ALA A 973 -147.83 -125.33 20.77
N PHE A 974 -146.45 -125.44 21.01
CA PHE A 974 -145.77 -124.78 22.26
C PHE A 974 -144.23 -124.19 22.79
N TYR A 975 -142.82 -124.35 22.50
CA TYR A 975 -141.41 -123.54 22.84
C TYR A 975 -140.27 -123.50 24.13
N ARG A 976 -138.86 -123.05 24.14
CA ARG A 976 -137.76 -122.43 25.24
C ARG A 976 -136.04 -122.63 25.38
N ASP A 977 -135.08 -121.98 26.27
CA ASP A 977 -133.45 -121.76 26.30
C ASP A 977 -132.33 -121.36 27.58
N ASN A 978 -130.87 -121.47 27.67
CA ASN A 978 -129.68 -120.83 28.67
C ASN A 978 -127.98 -121.17 28.92
N HIS A 979 -126.97 -120.37 29.63
CA HIS A 979 -125.58 -120.55 30.55
C HIS A 979 -123.86 -120.31 30.37
N GLY A 980 -122.79 -120.18 31.40
CA GLY A 980 -121.13 -120.07 31.39
C GLY A 980 -119.95 -119.73 32.63
N HIS A 981 -118.47 -119.84 32.67
CA HIS A 981 -117.26 -119.47 33.77
C HIS A 981 -115.51 -119.54 33.65
N SER A 982 -114.44 -119.24 34.62
CA SER A 982 -112.76 -119.27 34.62
C SER A 982 -111.59 -119.01 35.88
N ASN A 983 -110.11 -119.08 35.91
CA ASN A 983 -108.89 -118.88 37.04
C ASN A 983 -107.14 -118.80 36.87
N GLU A 984 -106.06 -118.54 37.84
CA GLU A 984 -104.40 -118.28 37.78
C GLU A 984 -103.17 -118.33 39.04
N GLU A 985 -101.68 -118.29 39.01
CA GLU A 985 -100.42 -118.13 40.13
C GLU A 985 -98.67 -118.23 40.03
N TYR A 986 -97.65 -117.74 40.97
CA TYR A 986 -96.11 -118.00 41.62
C TYR A 986 -94.42 -117.62 41.33
N ASP A 987 -93.28 -117.50 42.28
CA ASP A 987 -91.62 -117.30 42.19
C ASP A 987 -90.38 -117.22 43.44
N SER A 988 -88.90 -117.22 43.35
CA SER A 988 -87.59 -116.61 44.21
C SER A 988 -85.96 -117.16 44.52
N GLN A 989 -84.74 -116.42 44.90
CA GLN A 989 -83.20 -116.77 45.47
C GLN A 989 -81.90 -115.66 45.75
N ASN A 990 -80.49 -115.60 46.18
CA ASN A 990 -79.16 -116.18 46.97
C ASN A 990 -77.58 -115.43 47.06
N SER A 991 -76.42 -115.63 47.95
CA SER A 991 -74.85 -115.11 47.99
C SER A 991 -73.67 -115.42 49.16
N HIS A 992 -72.54 -114.61 49.42
CA HIS A 992 -71.35 -114.60 50.46
C HIS A 992 -70.22 -115.69 50.54
N ILE A 993 -70.07 -116.52 49.51
CA ILE A 993 -68.72 -116.81 48.96
C ILE A 993 -68.11 -115.45 48.51
N GLN A 994 -66.82 -115.11 48.66
CA GLN A 994 -65.68 -115.79 49.28
C GLN A 994 -64.62 -114.77 49.78
N HIS A 995 -63.81 -115.15 50.78
CA HIS A 995 -62.35 -115.13 50.60
C HIS A 995 -61.96 -116.39 49.83
N LEU A 996 -62.37 -117.60 50.23
CA LEU A 996 -62.64 -118.11 51.59
C LEU A 996 -62.00 -119.49 51.60
#